data_AF-A0A5R8MJU7-F1
#
_entry.id   AF-A0A5R8MJU7-F1
#
_cell.length_a   1.000
_cell.length_b   1.000
_cell.length_c   1.000
_cell.angle_alpha   90.00
_cell.angle_beta   90.00
_cell.angle_gamma   90.00
#
_symmetry.space_group_name_H-M   'P 1'
#
loop_
_entity.id
_entity.type
_entity.pdbx_description
1 polymer ?
#
loop_
_entity_poly.entity_id
_entity_poly.type
_entity_poly.pdbx_seq_one_letter_code
_entity_poly.pdbx_strand_id
1 'polypeptide(L)'
;MAGLEHAFSGPDDMLVGRETELAHLATLLDETGPAVMWVQGVAGIGKSTLLGRFMRDAARGGARGLWLNGREVEPTPEGFLTALGEAAQTRLDQPRDLAELVHVQQRAPLVIVVDAAESLRLLDTWLRDCLVPQLPRGARLLLAGRHWPATGWLDGLTGREVRVLSLGPLTMSSALQLLERRGFPGVQAAALARRLHGNPLAIQLAAATLPARPDFRLPEASLQHLMDALTDLYLADISDPLLRRLLEGASVIRRITEPLLQAMFPGISSDDAYARLRTLDLIEALPDGLVLHEVVSEALKRSLLARDPRRHSHYRRRAWQALVAQSTTSGRSELWRYTADLLYLIENPVVREAFFPSNRPELVVEPARSDDAASLHAVLARHEGPEGAHALWRWWQVMPEAFLVVRDAVGRCQGFCCRFDSQQAPPGCLADDPVTAAWGRALRDSPLPDGQRALFIRRWLGHDDGECPGEVQAACWLALKRDYMEMRPALRRAYLVLADPAPYSAVAKTLGFQPLAHTVPVDGLEHTSAVLDFGPRSVDGWLARLAAGELGLQDDTAWLDRQAHELVRRDRRVALTPLEFGVLVYLVDHDGEAVSRTRLLEAVWGSDYQGWSNKVDAVVVGVRRKLGEEASCIETVTGVGYRFLSTGISQSECARP
;
A
#
# COMPACT_ATOMS: atom_id res chain seq x y z
N MET A 1 7.55 27.23 1.07
CA MET A 1 8.80 27.30 0.27
C MET A 1 9.77 26.15 0.54
N ALA A 2 9.91 25.64 1.77
CA ALA A 2 10.81 24.52 2.10
C ALA A 2 10.53 23.20 1.33
N GLY A 3 9.28 22.92 0.94
CA GLY A 3 8.94 21.73 0.13
C GLY A 3 9.30 21.85 -1.36
N LEU A 4 9.36 23.08 -1.90
CA LEU A 4 9.75 23.33 -3.30
C LEU A 4 11.29 23.27 -3.44
N GLU A 5 12.06 23.74 -2.45
CA GLU A 5 13.53 23.72 -2.53
C GLU A 5 14.12 22.31 -2.47
N HIS A 6 13.48 21.36 -1.78
CA HIS A 6 13.94 19.97 -1.69
C HIS A 6 13.46 19.07 -2.84
N ALA A 7 12.28 19.33 -3.43
CA ALA A 7 11.78 18.56 -4.57
C ALA A 7 12.54 18.86 -5.89
N PHE A 8 13.33 19.94 -5.94
CA PHE A 8 13.93 20.45 -7.18
C PHE A 8 15.46 20.59 -7.15
N SER A 9 16.18 19.78 -6.38
CA SER A 9 17.66 19.83 -6.36
C SER A 9 18.35 19.23 -7.60
N GLY A 10 17.71 19.28 -8.77
CA GLY A 10 18.33 18.98 -10.05
C GLY A 10 18.78 20.27 -10.75
N PRO A 11 20.00 20.35 -11.30
CA PRO A 11 20.52 21.59 -11.91
C PRO A 11 19.58 22.15 -12.99
N ASP A 12 19.46 23.49 -13.02
CA ASP A 12 18.59 24.31 -13.91
C ASP A 12 18.75 24.03 -15.42
N ASP A 13 19.76 23.26 -15.81
CA ASP A 13 20.30 23.18 -17.18
C ASP A 13 20.09 21.81 -17.88
N MET A 14 19.27 20.93 -17.31
CA MET A 14 19.19 19.52 -17.74
C MET A 14 17.99 19.11 -18.59
N LEU A 15 16.90 19.91 -18.65
CA LEU A 15 15.78 19.59 -19.54
C LEU A 15 16.11 20.07 -20.95
N VAL A 16 16.27 19.13 -21.87
CA VAL A 16 16.58 19.39 -23.28
C VAL A 16 15.39 18.97 -24.14
N GLY A 17 14.93 19.87 -25.00
CA GLY A 17 13.65 19.71 -25.69
C GLY A 17 12.46 19.89 -24.75
N ARG A 18 11.27 19.53 -25.24
CA ARG A 18 9.96 19.62 -24.55
C ARG A 18 9.31 21.00 -24.52
N GLU A 19 9.73 21.90 -25.41
CA GLU A 19 9.17 23.25 -25.52
C GLU A 19 7.68 23.19 -25.86
N THR A 20 7.27 22.26 -26.72
CA THR A 20 5.86 22.04 -27.06
C THR A 20 5.06 21.57 -25.85
N GLU A 21 5.58 20.61 -25.08
CA GLU A 21 4.92 20.09 -23.88
C GLU A 21 4.85 21.14 -22.76
N LEU A 22 5.91 21.92 -22.57
CA LEU A 22 5.91 23.07 -21.65
C LEU A 22 4.89 24.13 -22.05
N ALA A 23 4.76 24.42 -23.35
CA ALA A 23 3.75 25.35 -23.84
C ALA A 23 2.32 24.86 -23.56
N HIS A 24 2.06 23.55 -23.69
CA HIS A 24 0.77 22.97 -23.30
C HIS A 24 0.55 23.09 -21.79
N LEU A 25 1.53 22.75 -20.95
CA LEU A 25 1.43 22.89 -19.49
C LEU A 25 1.19 24.34 -19.06
N ALA A 26 1.79 25.31 -19.74
CA ALA A 26 1.58 26.74 -19.48
C ALA A 26 0.11 27.16 -19.62
N THR A 27 -0.71 26.46 -20.40
CA THR A 27 -2.15 26.73 -20.50
C THR A 27 -2.90 26.51 -19.19
N LEU A 28 -2.35 25.75 -18.23
CA LEU A 28 -2.92 25.64 -16.88
C LEU A 28 -2.91 26.97 -16.14
N LEU A 29 -1.97 27.85 -16.42
CA LEU A 29 -1.85 29.13 -15.73
C LEU A 29 -2.94 30.14 -16.17
N ASP A 30 -3.65 29.84 -17.25
CA ASP A 30 -4.76 30.64 -17.76
C ASP A 30 -6.07 30.32 -17.01
N GLU A 31 -6.82 31.37 -16.64
CA GLU A 31 -8.16 31.23 -16.05
C GLU A 31 -9.15 30.48 -16.96
N THR A 32 -8.97 30.58 -18.28
CA THR A 32 -9.75 29.88 -19.31
C THR A 32 -9.15 28.53 -19.71
N GLY A 33 -7.99 28.18 -19.14
CA GLY A 33 -7.31 26.92 -19.36
C GLY A 33 -8.06 25.70 -18.78
N PRO A 34 -7.54 24.49 -19.03
CA PRO A 34 -8.17 23.27 -18.56
C PRO A 34 -8.11 23.20 -17.04
N ALA A 35 -9.18 22.72 -16.39
CA ALA A 35 -9.21 22.58 -14.94
C ALA A 35 -8.27 21.45 -14.46
N VAL A 36 -8.12 20.43 -15.30
CA VAL A 36 -7.27 19.27 -15.04
C VAL A 36 -6.39 19.01 -16.26
N MET A 37 -5.10 18.77 -16.03
CA MET A 37 -4.20 18.25 -17.05
C MET A 37 -3.58 16.94 -16.59
N TRP A 38 -3.60 15.96 -17.48
CA TRP A 38 -3.03 14.64 -17.25
C TRP A 38 -1.79 14.42 -18.10
N VAL A 39 -0.62 14.30 -17.48
CA VAL A 39 0.63 13.98 -18.16
C VAL A 39 0.86 12.48 -18.11
N GLN A 40 0.77 11.84 -19.27
CA GLN A 40 0.98 10.40 -19.41
C GLN A 40 2.37 10.12 -19.99
N GLY A 41 3.07 9.11 -19.48
CA GLY A 41 4.19 8.52 -20.22
C GLY A 41 4.87 7.37 -19.48
N VAL A 42 5.66 6.57 -20.18
CA VAL A 42 6.37 5.41 -19.62
C VAL A 42 7.35 5.82 -18.49
N ALA A 43 7.81 4.85 -17.71
CA ALA A 43 8.83 5.09 -16.68
C ALA A 43 10.13 5.63 -17.32
N GLY A 44 10.81 6.55 -16.65
CA GLY A 44 12.07 7.14 -17.15
C GLY A 44 11.93 8.11 -18.34
N ILE A 45 10.72 8.44 -18.79
CA ILE A 45 10.50 9.34 -19.94
C ILE A 45 10.71 10.84 -19.63
N GLY A 46 10.95 11.18 -18.36
CA GLY A 46 11.19 12.55 -17.90
C GLY A 46 9.95 13.33 -17.44
N LYS A 47 8.87 12.65 -17.02
CA LYS A 47 7.65 13.29 -16.47
C LYS A 47 7.99 14.26 -15.32
N SER A 48 8.62 13.75 -14.26
CA SER A 48 8.95 14.54 -13.06
C SER A 48 9.88 15.71 -13.37
N THR A 49 10.85 15.52 -14.28
CA THR A 49 11.73 16.59 -14.76
C THR A 49 10.96 17.69 -15.51
N LEU A 50 10.02 17.31 -16.40
CA LEU A 50 9.16 18.25 -17.12
C LEU A 50 8.27 19.04 -16.16
N LEU A 51 7.58 18.35 -15.25
CA LEU A 51 6.73 18.96 -14.25
C LEU A 51 7.52 19.93 -13.36
N GLY A 52 8.70 19.53 -12.88
CA GLY A 52 9.55 20.39 -12.04
C GLY A 52 10.09 21.62 -12.79
N ARG A 53 10.35 21.50 -14.11
CA ARG A 53 10.66 22.67 -14.94
C ARG A 53 9.46 23.60 -15.06
N PHE A 54 8.29 23.06 -15.41
CA PHE A 54 7.05 23.84 -15.50
C PHE A 54 6.73 24.56 -14.19
N MET A 55 6.83 23.89 -13.04
CA MET A 55 6.54 24.49 -11.74
C MET A 55 7.51 25.61 -11.36
N ARG A 56 8.80 25.50 -11.71
CA ARG A 56 9.77 26.60 -11.54
C ARG A 56 9.42 27.79 -12.43
N ASP A 57 9.10 27.55 -13.69
CA ASP A 57 8.74 28.61 -14.64
C ASP A 57 7.42 29.30 -14.23
N ALA A 58 6.43 28.52 -13.78
CA ALA A 58 5.18 29.02 -13.21
C ALA A 58 5.41 29.87 -11.95
N ALA A 59 6.26 29.41 -11.03
CA ALA A 59 6.61 30.14 -9.81
C ALA A 59 7.33 31.46 -10.11
N ARG A 60 8.23 31.50 -11.11
CA ARG A 60 8.83 32.74 -11.62
C ARG A 60 7.78 33.70 -12.18
N GLY A 61 6.71 33.18 -12.76
CA GLY A 61 5.52 33.93 -13.21
C GLY A 61 4.54 34.31 -12.10
N GLY A 62 4.84 34.00 -10.83
CA GLY A 62 4.01 34.34 -9.68
C GLY A 62 2.95 33.29 -9.29
N ALA A 63 2.90 32.14 -9.97
CA ALA A 63 1.98 31.06 -9.62
C ALA A 63 2.36 30.40 -8.28
N ARG A 64 1.36 29.96 -7.51
CA ARG A 64 1.58 29.14 -6.31
C ARG A 64 1.54 27.66 -6.71
N GLY A 65 2.57 26.91 -6.33
CA GLY A 65 2.65 25.47 -6.58
C GLY A 65 2.52 24.65 -5.31
N LEU A 66 1.65 23.64 -5.32
CA LEU A 66 1.60 22.58 -4.32
C LEU A 66 1.97 21.26 -4.99
N TRP A 67 2.93 20.53 -4.43
CA TRP A 67 3.43 19.29 -5.03
C TRP A 67 3.19 18.13 -4.08
N LEU A 68 2.53 17.09 -4.59
CA LEU A 68 2.27 15.85 -3.89
C LEU A 68 2.90 14.69 -4.65
N ASN A 69 3.64 13.84 -3.94
CA ASN A 69 4.08 12.55 -4.46
C ASN A 69 3.04 11.49 -4.10
N GLY A 70 2.32 10.96 -5.09
CA GLY A 70 1.26 9.97 -4.86
C GLY A 70 1.74 8.71 -4.14
N ARG A 71 3.05 8.41 -4.15
CA ARG A 71 3.64 7.27 -3.42
C ARG A 71 3.75 7.50 -1.91
N GLU A 72 3.66 8.75 -1.47
CA GLU A 72 3.75 9.16 -0.06
C GLU A 72 2.38 9.48 0.53
N VAL A 73 1.39 9.73 -0.33
CA VAL A 73 0.02 10.06 0.07
C VAL A 73 -0.75 8.77 0.36
N GLU A 74 -1.39 8.70 1.52
CA GLU A 74 -2.31 7.60 1.82
C GLU A 74 -3.48 7.64 0.83
N PRO A 75 -3.81 6.53 0.15
CA PRO A 75 -4.80 6.50 -0.93
C PRO A 75 -6.23 6.49 -0.38
N THR A 76 -6.51 7.38 0.57
CA THR A 76 -7.81 7.68 1.18
C THR A 76 -8.12 9.17 0.99
N PRO A 77 -9.40 9.58 0.97
CA PRO A 77 -9.78 10.99 0.93
C PRO A 77 -9.11 11.84 2.02
N GLU A 78 -9.10 11.33 3.25
CA GLU A 78 -8.47 11.98 4.41
C GLU A 78 -6.95 12.10 4.24
N GLY A 79 -6.29 11.03 3.78
CA GLY A 79 -4.85 11.01 3.48
C GLY A 79 -4.46 12.04 2.43
N PHE A 80 -5.24 12.15 1.36
CA PHE A 80 -5.02 13.14 0.31
C PHE A 80 -5.17 14.58 0.81
N LEU A 81 -6.25 14.87 1.56
CA LEU A 81 -6.50 16.20 2.12
C LEU A 81 -5.44 16.59 3.16
N THR A 82 -5.01 15.63 3.98
CA THR A 82 -3.92 15.83 4.95
C THR A 82 -2.63 16.22 4.24
N ALA A 83 -2.21 15.45 3.23
CA ALA A 83 -0.99 15.74 2.48
C ALA A 83 -1.07 17.07 1.73
N LEU A 84 -2.23 17.40 1.15
CA LEU A 84 -2.46 18.68 0.50
C LEU A 84 -2.42 19.85 1.51
N GLY A 85 -3.01 19.65 2.69
CA GLY A 85 -3.00 20.61 3.78
C GLY A 85 -1.59 20.87 4.30
N GLU A 86 -0.79 19.81 4.51
CA GLU A 86 0.62 19.91 4.88
C GLU A 86 1.44 20.69 3.83
N ALA A 87 1.26 20.37 2.54
CA ALA A 87 1.91 21.10 1.45
C ALA A 87 1.49 22.58 1.41
N ALA A 88 0.23 22.87 1.72
CA ALA A 88 -0.33 24.20 1.76
C ALA A 88 -0.08 24.96 3.07
N GLN A 89 0.41 24.29 4.11
CA GLN A 89 0.50 24.77 5.49
C GLN A 89 -0.86 25.23 6.06
N THR A 90 -1.92 24.50 5.74
CA THR A 90 -3.27 24.71 6.29
C THR A 90 -3.92 23.38 6.64
N ARG A 91 -4.97 23.41 7.46
CA ARG A 91 -5.76 22.22 7.76
C ARG A 91 -6.85 22.07 6.72
N LEU A 92 -6.98 20.87 6.13
CA LEU A 92 -8.07 20.52 5.23
C LEU A 92 -8.70 19.22 5.74
N ASP A 93 -9.97 19.27 6.13
CA ASP A 93 -10.71 18.10 6.62
C ASP A 93 -11.70 17.59 5.56
N GLN A 94 -12.16 18.46 4.65
CA GLN A 94 -13.13 18.15 3.61
C GLN A 94 -12.80 18.82 2.27
N PRO A 95 -13.28 18.29 1.12
CA PRO A 95 -13.04 18.90 -0.20
C PRO A 95 -13.50 20.36 -0.32
N ARG A 96 -14.52 20.78 0.44
CA ARG A 96 -14.99 22.17 0.45
C ARG A 96 -13.96 23.16 1.04
N ASP A 97 -13.05 22.67 1.87
CA ASP A 97 -12.02 23.48 2.53
C ASP A 97 -10.93 23.92 1.52
N LEU A 98 -10.92 23.36 0.31
CA LEU A 98 -10.04 23.80 -0.79
C LEU A 98 -10.20 25.29 -1.13
N ALA A 99 -11.36 25.89 -0.81
CA ALA A 99 -11.58 27.33 -0.92
C ALA A 99 -10.55 28.17 -0.14
N GLU A 100 -10.01 27.62 0.96
CA GLU A 100 -9.01 28.29 1.81
C GLU A 100 -7.62 28.38 1.15
N LEU A 101 -7.36 27.53 0.14
CA LEU A 101 -6.06 27.49 -0.55
C LEU A 101 -5.81 28.71 -1.45
N VAL A 102 -6.89 29.42 -1.84
CA VAL A 102 -6.81 30.60 -2.69
C VAL A 102 -7.09 31.84 -1.85
N HIS A 103 -6.09 32.71 -1.72
CA HIS A 103 -6.27 33.98 -1.03
C HIS A 103 -6.99 34.99 -1.95
N VAL A 104 -8.14 35.52 -1.51
CA VAL A 104 -8.97 36.48 -2.28
C VAL A 104 -8.19 37.72 -2.75
N GLN A 105 -7.12 38.09 -2.05
CA GLN A 105 -6.27 39.25 -2.38
C GLN A 105 -5.14 38.93 -3.38
N GLN A 106 -4.80 37.65 -3.60
CA GLN A 106 -3.78 37.23 -4.55
C GLN A 106 -4.43 36.51 -5.75
N ARG A 107 -4.43 37.17 -6.92
CA ARG A 107 -4.89 36.59 -8.20
C ARG A 107 -3.90 35.59 -8.82
N ALA A 108 -2.95 35.07 -8.05
CA ALA A 108 -1.96 34.14 -8.55
C ALA A 108 -2.61 32.77 -8.84
N PRO A 109 -2.37 32.16 -10.01
CA PRO A 109 -2.89 30.82 -10.29
C PRO A 109 -2.28 29.81 -9.31
N LEU A 110 -3.10 28.90 -8.80
CA LEU A 110 -2.70 27.79 -7.94
C LEU A 110 -2.65 26.50 -8.77
N VAL A 111 -1.50 25.85 -8.81
CA VAL A 111 -1.36 24.53 -9.45
C VAL A 111 -1.02 23.48 -8.40
N ILE A 112 -1.89 22.47 -8.29
CA ILE A 112 -1.71 21.28 -7.47
C ILE A 112 -1.16 20.18 -8.38
N VAL A 113 0.09 19.78 -8.16
CA VAL A 113 0.75 18.71 -8.88
C VAL A 113 0.65 17.43 -8.07
N VAL A 114 0.24 16.34 -8.72
CA VAL A 114 0.30 14.98 -8.17
C VAL A 114 1.19 14.17 -9.10
N ASP A 115 2.42 13.91 -8.68
CA ASP A 115 3.32 12.99 -9.37
C ASP A 115 3.05 11.55 -8.93
N ALA A 116 3.41 10.57 -9.76
CA ALA A 116 3.12 9.15 -9.55
C ALA A 116 1.63 8.88 -9.22
N ALA A 117 0.72 9.56 -9.93
CA ALA A 117 -0.73 9.51 -9.74
C ALA A 117 -1.30 8.08 -9.84
N GLU A 118 -0.59 7.14 -10.50
CA GLU A 118 -0.96 5.72 -10.49
C GLU A 118 -1.00 5.08 -9.10
N SER A 119 -0.40 5.71 -8.09
CA SER A 119 -0.40 5.24 -6.70
C SER A 119 -1.71 5.59 -5.98
N LEU A 120 -2.49 6.54 -6.54
CA LEU A 120 -3.75 7.03 -5.99
C LEU A 120 -4.97 6.51 -6.74
N ARG A 121 -4.84 5.40 -7.48
CA ARG A 121 -5.95 4.83 -8.28
C ARG A 121 -7.21 4.52 -7.46
N LEU A 122 -7.06 4.18 -6.18
CA LEU A 122 -8.21 3.95 -5.28
C LEU A 122 -9.06 5.22 -5.07
N LEU A 123 -8.48 6.39 -5.37
CA LEU A 123 -9.12 7.70 -5.26
C LEU A 123 -9.58 8.27 -6.59
N ASP A 124 -9.39 7.60 -7.73
CA ASP A 124 -9.72 8.15 -9.05
C ASP A 124 -11.15 8.72 -9.10
N THR A 125 -12.14 7.95 -8.66
CA THR A 125 -13.55 8.38 -8.58
C THR A 125 -13.73 9.56 -7.64
N TRP A 126 -13.11 9.54 -6.45
CA TRP A 126 -13.25 10.63 -5.47
C TRP A 126 -12.57 11.92 -5.93
N LEU A 127 -11.38 11.83 -6.53
CA LEU A 127 -10.68 12.98 -7.11
C LEU A 127 -11.56 13.63 -8.17
N ARG A 128 -12.18 12.84 -9.04
CA ARG A 128 -13.05 13.32 -10.12
C ARG A 128 -14.38 13.88 -9.60
N ASP A 129 -15.09 13.16 -8.73
CA ASP A 129 -16.48 13.48 -8.40
C ASP A 129 -16.62 14.33 -7.12
N CYS A 130 -15.59 14.39 -6.28
CA CYS A 130 -15.62 15.13 -5.02
C CYS A 130 -14.58 16.26 -4.96
N LEU A 131 -13.32 15.99 -5.33
CA LEU A 131 -12.25 16.99 -5.23
C LEU A 131 -12.34 18.04 -6.35
N VAL A 132 -12.35 17.60 -7.61
CA VAL A 132 -12.31 18.49 -8.79
C VAL A 132 -13.50 19.46 -8.84
N PRO A 133 -14.75 19.06 -8.54
CA PRO A 133 -15.87 20.00 -8.52
C PRO A 133 -15.70 21.12 -7.49
N GLN A 134 -15.00 20.84 -6.39
CA GLN A 134 -14.73 21.78 -5.30
C GLN A 134 -13.45 22.61 -5.50
N LEU A 135 -12.65 22.35 -6.54
CA LEU A 135 -11.46 23.15 -6.84
C LEU A 135 -11.86 24.62 -7.07
N PRO A 136 -11.25 25.59 -6.39
CA PRO A 136 -11.51 27.02 -6.64
C PRO A 136 -11.27 27.41 -8.10
N ARG A 137 -11.90 28.49 -8.58
CA ARG A 137 -11.76 28.97 -9.98
C ARG A 137 -10.31 29.24 -10.40
N GLY A 138 -9.45 29.67 -9.48
CA GLY A 138 -8.02 29.90 -9.71
C GLY A 138 -7.11 28.69 -9.45
N ALA A 139 -7.68 27.54 -9.08
CA ALA A 139 -6.95 26.32 -8.80
C ALA A 139 -7.02 25.33 -9.97
N ARG A 140 -5.93 24.60 -10.18
CA ARG A 140 -5.74 23.63 -11.26
C ARG A 140 -5.11 22.36 -10.74
N LEU A 141 -5.48 21.23 -11.32
CA LEU A 141 -4.93 19.93 -10.98
C LEU A 141 -4.08 19.38 -12.12
N LEU A 142 -2.83 19.05 -11.83
CA LEU A 142 -1.88 18.46 -12.76
C LEU A 142 -1.51 17.06 -12.27
N LEU A 143 -2.03 16.04 -12.93
CA LEU A 143 -1.82 14.64 -12.59
C LEU A 143 -0.77 14.06 -13.53
N ALA A 144 0.30 13.47 -13.01
CA ALA A 144 1.29 12.77 -13.81
C ALA A 144 1.34 11.28 -13.47
N GLY A 145 1.23 10.44 -14.49
CA GLY A 145 1.27 9.00 -14.30
C GLY A 145 1.67 8.23 -15.55
N ARG A 146 1.70 6.91 -15.43
CA ARG A 146 2.05 6.02 -16.56
C ARG A 146 0.88 5.73 -17.49
N HIS A 147 -0.31 5.89 -16.95
CA HIS A 147 -1.54 5.40 -17.51
C HIS A 147 -2.38 6.57 -18.01
N TRP A 148 -2.95 6.45 -19.21
CA TRP A 148 -4.13 7.20 -19.64
C TRP A 148 -5.21 7.27 -18.54
N PRO A 149 -5.92 8.40 -18.37
CA PRO A 149 -6.99 8.51 -17.37
C PRO A 149 -8.16 7.55 -17.65
N ALA A 150 -8.94 7.20 -16.62
CA ALA A 150 -10.19 6.44 -16.82
C ALA A 150 -11.19 7.25 -17.67
N THR A 151 -12.07 6.58 -18.41
CA THR A 151 -13.05 7.25 -19.32
C THR A 151 -13.91 8.28 -18.60
N GLY A 152 -14.29 8.01 -17.35
CA GLY A 152 -15.05 8.95 -16.53
C GLY A 152 -14.37 10.31 -16.36
N TRP A 153 -13.04 10.43 -16.43
CA TRP A 153 -12.36 11.73 -16.41
C TRP A 153 -12.59 12.56 -17.67
N LEU A 154 -12.81 11.91 -18.81
CA LEU A 154 -12.99 12.58 -20.10
C LEU A 154 -14.46 13.00 -20.30
N ASP A 155 -15.40 12.17 -19.85
CA ASP A 155 -16.83 12.37 -20.08
C ASP A 155 -17.59 12.92 -18.86
N GLY A 156 -17.01 12.85 -17.65
CA GLY A 156 -17.73 12.99 -16.37
C GLY A 156 -17.57 14.33 -15.63
N LEU A 157 -16.83 15.30 -16.16
CA LEU A 157 -16.57 16.58 -15.47
C LEU A 157 -17.38 17.74 -16.06
N THR A 158 -18.62 17.89 -15.60
CA THR A 158 -19.56 18.93 -16.07
C THR A 158 -18.94 20.33 -15.93
N GLY A 159 -18.68 20.98 -17.07
CA GLY A 159 -18.17 22.35 -17.13
C GLY A 159 -16.69 22.53 -16.75
N ARG A 160 -15.91 21.45 -16.62
CA ARG A 160 -14.47 21.51 -16.36
C ARG A 160 -13.71 20.68 -17.39
N GLU A 161 -12.93 21.37 -18.22
CA GLU A 161 -12.14 20.71 -19.25
C GLU A 161 -10.98 19.90 -18.65
N VAL A 162 -10.80 18.66 -19.15
CA VAL A 162 -9.64 17.81 -18.90
C VAL A 162 -8.83 17.67 -20.19
N ARG A 163 -7.52 17.91 -20.12
CA ARG A 163 -6.60 17.67 -21.25
C ARG A 163 -5.58 16.59 -20.90
N VAL A 164 -5.28 15.72 -21.86
CA VAL A 164 -4.26 14.68 -21.72
C VAL A 164 -3.06 15.04 -22.59
N LEU A 165 -1.87 15.03 -22.00
CA LEU A 165 -0.59 15.27 -22.64
C LEU A 165 0.25 13.99 -22.59
N SER A 166 0.48 13.38 -23.75
CA SER A 166 1.28 12.16 -23.87
C SER A 166 2.74 12.48 -24.13
N LEU A 167 3.63 12.03 -23.25
CA LEU A 167 5.08 12.14 -23.41
C LEU A 167 5.62 10.93 -24.16
N GLY A 168 6.00 11.16 -25.41
CA GLY A 168 6.82 10.23 -26.19
C GLY A 168 8.32 10.37 -25.86
N PRO A 169 9.20 9.58 -26.49
CA PRO A 169 10.65 9.77 -26.41
C PRO A 169 11.09 11.15 -26.90
N LEU A 170 12.31 11.57 -26.53
CA LEU A 170 12.90 12.80 -27.05
C LEU A 170 13.09 12.68 -28.57
N THR A 171 12.92 13.80 -29.26
CA THR A 171 13.25 13.89 -30.68
C THR A 171 14.75 13.64 -30.87
N MET A 172 15.15 13.26 -32.09
CA MET A 172 16.56 13.00 -32.40
C MET A 172 17.46 14.21 -32.11
N SER A 173 16.98 15.43 -32.39
CA SER A 173 17.71 16.67 -32.13
C SER A 173 17.88 16.92 -30.63
N SER A 174 16.82 16.75 -29.84
CA SER A 174 16.87 16.92 -28.38
C SER A 174 17.74 15.84 -27.71
N ALA A 175 17.65 14.60 -28.18
CA ALA A 175 18.49 13.50 -27.70
C ALA A 175 19.98 13.73 -27.99
N LEU A 176 20.31 14.21 -29.21
CA LEU A 176 21.68 14.58 -29.59
C LEU A 176 22.20 15.72 -28.72
N GLN A 177 21.42 16.79 -28.56
CA GLN A 177 21.81 17.93 -27.72
C GLN A 177 22.01 17.50 -26.25
N LEU A 178 21.18 16.60 -25.73
CA LEU A 178 21.36 16.06 -24.37
C LEU A 178 22.65 15.26 -24.24
N LEU A 179 22.97 14.40 -25.21
CA LEU A 179 24.22 13.63 -25.23
C LEU A 179 25.45 14.53 -25.37
N GLU A 180 25.39 15.58 -26.20
CA GLU A 180 26.47 16.55 -26.34
C GLU A 180 26.74 17.31 -25.03
N ARG A 181 25.69 17.75 -24.32
CA ARG A 181 25.81 18.35 -22.99
C ARG A 181 26.42 17.40 -21.96
N ARG A 182 26.27 16.09 -22.17
CA ARG A 182 26.87 15.02 -21.34
C ARG A 182 28.28 14.63 -21.79
N GLY A 183 28.89 15.36 -22.73
CA GLY A 183 30.27 15.19 -23.14
C GLY A 183 30.50 14.21 -24.29
N PHE A 184 29.45 13.74 -24.98
CA PHE A 184 29.63 12.91 -26.17
C PHE A 184 29.81 13.77 -27.43
N PRO A 185 30.89 13.60 -28.21
CA PRO A 185 31.14 14.36 -29.43
C PRO A 185 30.15 13.97 -30.56
N GLY A 186 29.81 14.93 -31.43
CA GLY A 186 28.65 14.87 -32.34
C GLY A 186 28.42 13.56 -33.11
N VAL A 187 29.45 12.93 -33.67
CA VAL A 187 29.30 11.64 -34.38
C VAL A 187 28.92 10.50 -33.43
N GLN A 188 29.53 10.46 -32.25
CA GLN A 188 29.21 9.48 -31.21
C GLN A 188 27.83 9.74 -30.60
N ALA A 189 27.51 11.01 -30.31
CA ALA A 189 26.20 11.43 -29.82
C ALA A 189 25.08 11.04 -30.81
N ALA A 190 25.24 11.27 -32.11
CA ALA A 190 24.27 10.87 -33.13
C ALA A 190 24.11 9.34 -33.24
N ALA A 191 25.17 8.56 -33.06
CA ALA A 191 25.10 7.10 -33.05
C ALA A 191 24.37 6.58 -31.80
N LEU A 192 24.62 7.18 -30.64
CA LEU A 192 23.95 6.85 -29.37
C LEU A 192 22.48 7.27 -29.38
N ALA A 193 22.15 8.47 -29.84
CA ALA A 193 20.77 8.97 -29.93
C ALA A 193 19.88 8.04 -30.77
N ARG A 194 20.41 7.52 -31.89
CA ARG A 194 19.72 6.52 -32.72
C ARG A 194 19.50 5.20 -32.00
N ARG A 195 20.48 4.71 -31.25
CA ARG A 195 20.41 3.43 -30.52
C ARG A 195 19.53 3.48 -29.28
N LEU A 196 19.52 4.61 -28.57
CA LEU A 196 18.79 4.76 -27.31
C LEU A 196 17.33 5.19 -27.53
N HIS A 197 16.92 5.34 -28.79
CA HIS A 197 15.55 5.69 -29.21
C HIS A 197 14.98 6.92 -28.49
N GLY A 198 15.83 7.90 -28.16
CA GLY A 198 15.42 9.12 -27.46
C GLY A 198 14.92 8.91 -26.03
N ASN A 199 15.15 7.75 -25.40
CA ASN A 199 14.76 7.51 -24.01
C ASN A 199 15.70 8.26 -23.04
N PRO A 200 15.21 9.20 -22.21
CA PRO A 200 16.06 10.01 -21.33
C PRO A 200 16.85 9.19 -20.31
N LEU A 201 16.22 8.19 -19.68
CA LEU A 201 16.88 7.34 -18.71
C LEU A 201 17.98 6.48 -19.35
N ALA A 202 17.73 5.95 -20.55
CA ALA A 202 18.75 5.21 -21.30
C ALA A 202 19.94 6.10 -21.66
N ILE A 203 19.69 7.36 -22.04
CA ILE A 203 20.71 8.38 -22.27
C ILE A 203 21.50 8.66 -20.98
N GLN A 204 20.82 8.77 -19.84
CA GLN A 204 21.47 8.99 -18.54
C GLN A 204 22.36 7.82 -18.13
N LEU A 205 21.88 6.57 -18.27
CA LEU A 205 22.69 5.38 -18.00
C LEU A 205 23.88 5.25 -18.96
N ALA A 206 23.67 5.50 -20.25
CA ALA A 206 24.77 5.51 -21.23
C ALA A 206 25.81 6.59 -20.88
N ALA A 207 25.37 7.78 -20.47
CA ALA A 207 26.26 8.85 -20.05
C ALA A 207 27.06 8.52 -18.79
N ALA A 208 26.47 7.77 -17.86
CA ALA A 208 27.15 7.35 -16.63
C ALA A 208 28.16 6.20 -16.84
N THR A 209 28.06 5.43 -17.93
CA THR A 209 28.80 4.16 -18.11
C THR A 209 29.81 4.16 -19.26
N LEU A 210 29.43 4.71 -20.41
CA LEU A 210 30.25 4.63 -21.62
C LEU A 210 31.57 5.41 -21.56
N PRO A 211 31.71 6.55 -20.85
CA PRO A 211 32.99 7.25 -20.76
C PRO A 211 34.12 6.40 -20.17
N ALA A 212 33.80 5.47 -19.26
CA ALA A 212 34.77 4.53 -18.70
C ALA A 212 35.14 3.37 -19.66
N ARG A 213 34.43 3.23 -20.79
CA ARG A 213 34.55 2.10 -21.73
C ARG A 213 34.49 2.55 -23.19
N PRO A 214 35.55 3.20 -23.71
CA PRO A 214 35.57 3.74 -25.08
C PRO A 214 35.37 2.68 -26.18
N ASP A 215 35.78 1.44 -25.92
CA ASP A 215 35.66 0.32 -26.88
C ASP A 215 34.30 -0.38 -26.83
N PHE A 216 33.49 -0.11 -25.79
CA PHE A 216 32.19 -0.76 -25.66
C PHE A 216 31.23 -0.24 -26.73
N ARG A 217 30.54 -1.18 -27.39
CA ARG A 217 29.53 -0.89 -28.41
C ARG A 217 28.19 -1.43 -27.94
N LEU A 218 27.20 -0.55 -27.89
CA LEU A 218 25.85 -0.96 -27.54
C LEU A 218 25.33 -1.98 -28.58
N PRO A 219 24.79 -3.13 -28.11
CA PRO A 219 24.28 -4.16 -28.99
C PRO A 219 23.06 -3.65 -29.78
N GLU A 220 22.81 -4.24 -30.94
CA GLU A 220 21.58 -3.98 -31.69
C GLU A 220 20.45 -4.83 -31.08
N ALA A 221 19.75 -4.25 -30.12
CA ALA A 221 18.75 -4.94 -29.32
C ALA A 221 17.56 -4.02 -29.01
N SER A 222 16.48 -4.60 -28.47
CA SER A 222 15.35 -3.79 -27.99
C SER A 222 15.78 -2.87 -26.83
N LEU A 223 15.04 -1.78 -26.62
CA LEU A 223 15.32 -0.82 -25.55
C LEU A 223 15.45 -1.50 -24.18
N GLN A 224 14.62 -2.51 -23.90
CA GLN A 224 14.70 -3.26 -22.64
C GLN A 224 16.05 -3.97 -22.47
N HIS A 225 16.53 -4.66 -23.50
CA HIS A 225 17.84 -5.33 -23.45
C HIS A 225 18.99 -4.31 -23.37
N LEU A 226 18.86 -3.16 -24.02
CA LEU A 226 19.83 -2.07 -23.89
C LEU A 226 19.87 -1.53 -22.46
N MET A 227 18.71 -1.35 -21.83
CA MET A 227 18.61 -0.90 -20.43
C MET A 227 19.22 -1.90 -19.46
N ASP A 228 18.95 -3.19 -19.64
CA ASP A 228 19.54 -4.25 -18.81
C ASP A 228 21.08 -4.26 -18.99
N ALA A 229 21.57 -4.21 -20.23
CA ALA A 229 23.02 -4.16 -20.50
C ALA A 229 23.70 -2.91 -19.93
N LEU A 230 23.10 -1.73 -20.09
CA LEU A 230 23.62 -0.48 -19.51
C LEU A 230 23.63 -0.52 -17.99
N THR A 231 22.61 -1.13 -17.37
CA THR A 231 22.57 -1.30 -15.92
C THR A 231 23.67 -2.25 -15.44
N ASP A 232 23.86 -3.39 -16.11
CA ASP A 232 24.93 -4.33 -15.77
C ASP A 232 26.33 -3.69 -15.88
N LEU A 233 26.54 -2.89 -16.93
CA LEU A 233 27.77 -2.12 -17.12
C LEU A 233 27.99 -1.09 -16.00
N TYR A 234 26.94 -0.37 -15.62
CA TYR A 234 26.99 0.57 -14.50
C TYR A 234 27.40 -0.11 -13.21
N LEU A 235 26.77 -1.26 -12.91
CA LEU A 235 27.10 -2.04 -11.72
C LEU A 235 28.52 -2.60 -11.74
N ALA A 236 29.02 -2.96 -12.92
CA ALA A 236 30.39 -3.40 -13.12
C ALA A 236 31.42 -2.26 -12.92
N ASP A 237 31.07 -1.01 -13.29
CA ASP A 237 31.94 0.17 -13.11
C ASP A 237 32.06 0.61 -11.64
N ILE A 238 31.08 0.29 -10.80
CA ILE A 238 31.15 0.57 -9.37
C ILE A 238 32.27 -0.27 -8.76
N SER A 239 33.44 0.37 -8.62
CA SER A 239 34.66 -0.23 -8.10
C SER A 239 34.62 -0.39 -6.58
N ASP A 240 33.79 0.41 -5.90
CA ASP A 240 33.58 0.35 -4.45
C ASP A 240 32.67 -0.87 -4.09
N PRO A 241 33.23 -1.92 -3.44
CA PRO A 241 32.46 -3.10 -3.05
C PRO A 241 31.39 -2.80 -1.98
N LEU A 242 31.56 -1.72 -1.22
CA LEU A 242 30.56 -1.26 -0.25
C LEU A 242 29.36 -0.67 -0.98
N LEU A 243 29.60 0.27 -1.91
CA LEU A 243 28.53 0.91 -2.68
C LEU A 243 27.70 -0.10 -3.47
N ARG A 244 28.35 -1.11 -4.08
CA ARG A 244 27.64 -2.21 -4.76
C ARG A 244 26.73 -2.97 -3.80
N ARG A 245 27.20 -3.29 -2.60
CA ARG A 245 26.39 -3.97 -1.57
C ARG A 245 25.22 -3.10 -1.09
N LEU A 246 25.44 -1.79 -0.92
CA LEU A 246 24.39 -0.84 -0.56
C LEU A 246 23.29 -0.76 -1.63
N LEU A 247 23.66 -0.74 -2.91
CA LEU A 247 22.71 -0.77 -4.03
C LEU A 247 21.93 -2.10 -4.11
N GLU A 248 22.59 -3.24 -3.85
CA GLU A 248 21.92 -4.54 -3.72
C GLU A 248 20.83 -4.49 -2.61
N GLY A 249 21.14 -3.95 -1.44
CA GLY A 249 20.16 -3.79 -0.35
C GLY A 249 19.07 -2.76 -0.65
N ALA A 250 19.42 -1.64 -1.28
CA ALA A 250 18.46 -0.62 -1.71
C ALA A 250 17.44 -1.17 -2.73
N SER A 251 17.83 -2.14 -3.56
CA SER A 251 16.96 -2.71 -4.59
C SER A 251 15.81 -3.56 -4.07
N VAL A 252 15.85 -3.98 -2.80
CA VAL A 252 14.82 -4.84 -2.18
C VAL A 252 13.84 -4.07 -1.29
N ILE A 253 14.00 -2.76 -1.16
CA ILE A 253 13.15 -1.88 -0.34
C ILE A 253 12.58 -0.76 -1.19
N ARG A 254 11.40 -0.25 -0.80
CA ARG A 254 10.72 0.84 -1.52
C ARG A 254 11.46 2.17 -1.39
N ARG A 255 11.99 2.43 -0.20
CA ARG A 255 12.73 3.64 0.16
C ARG A 255 13.93 3.28 1.03
N ILE A 256 14.93 4.12 0.96
CA ILE A 256 16.18 4.00 1.70
C ILE A 256 16.13 5.03 2.82
N THR A 257 16.27 4.57 4.06
CA THR A 257 16.34 5.41 5.26
C THR A 257 17.50 4.93 6.12
N GLU A 258 18.06 5.80 6.96
CA GLU A 258 19.15 5.40 7.88
C GLU A 258 18.77 4.20 8.77
N PRO A 259 17.55 4.12 9.37
CA PRO A 259 17.17 2.95 10.15
C PRO A 259 17.12 1.65 9.34
N LEU A 260 16.68 1.68 8.08
CA LEU A 260 16.68 0.50 7.22
C LEU A 260 18.10 0.09 6.82
N LEU A 261 18.96 1.06 6.53
CA LEU A 261 20.38 0.81 6.25
C LEU A 261 21.06 0.18 7.47
N GLN A 262 20.86 0.74 8.66
CA GLN A 262 21.40 0.21 9.91
C GLN A 262 20.93 -1.24 10.16
N ALA A 263 19.66 -1.53 9.91
CA ALA A 263 19.12 -2.88 10.06
C ALA A 263 19.74 -3.87 9.06
N MET A 264 19.80 -3.53 7.79
CA MET A 264 20.34 -4.40 6.74
C MET A 264 21.87 -4.55 6.79
N PHE A 265 22.57 -3.55 7.34
CA PHE A 265 24.03 -3.45 7.34
C PHE A 265 24.60 -3.11 8.73
N PRO A 266 24.46 -3.99 9.75
CA PRO A 266 24.77 -3.68 11.16
C PRO A 266 26.26 -3.44 11.51
N GLY A 267 27.15 -3.28 10.52
CA GLY A 267 28.56 -2.92 10.71
C GLY A 267 29.02 -1.77 9.80
N ILE A 268 28.10 -1.11 9.13
CA ILE A 268 28.36 0.04 8.25
C ILE A 268 27.67 1.25 8.87
N SER A 269 28.36 2.38 8.90
CA SER A 269 27.78 3.64 9.37
C SER A 269 26.61 4.03 8.46
N SER A 270 25.41 4.14 9.03
CA SER A 270 24.19 4.38 8.24
C SER A 270 24.18 5.76 7.61
N ASP A 271 24.76 6.76 8.30
CA ASP A 271 24.96 8.13 7.82
C ASP A 271 25.91 8.19 6.59
N ASP A 272 27.06 7.52 6.65
CA ASP A 272 28.00 7.42 5.53
C ASP A 272 27.38 6.66 4.36
N ALA A 273 26.69 5.55 4.63
CA ALA A 273 25.98 4.78 3.61
C ALA A 273 24.91 5.62 2.91
N TYR A 274 24.11 6.37 3.68
CA TYR A 274 23.07 7.27 3.17
C TYR A 274 23.68 8.40 2.34
N ALA A 275 24.71 9.06 2.84
CA ALA A 275 25.42 10.13 2.14
C ALA A 275 26.02 9.64 0.81
N ARG A 276 26.66 8.47 0.78
CA ARG A 276 27.20 7.86 -0.44
C ARG A 276 26.12 7.60 -1.48
N LEU A 277 25.03 6.94 -1.08
CA LEU A 277 23.91 6.64 -1.99
C LEU A 277 23.31 7.91 -2.57
N ARG A 278 23.12 8.95 -1.75
CA ARG A 278 22.57 10.24 -2.18
C ARG A 278 23.38 10.92 -3.29
N THR A 279 24.68 10.62 -3.44
CA THR A 279 25.50 11.22 -4.51
C THR A 279 25.31 10.59 -5.89
N LEU A 280 24.59 9.47 -5.97
CA LEU A 280 24.41 8.77 -7.24
C LEU A 280 23.29 9.38 -8.06
N ASP A 281 23.54 9.58 -9.36
CA ASP A 281 22.55 10.05 -10.35
C ASP A 281 21.30 9.16 -10.48
N LEU A 282 21.36 7.92 -9.98
CA LEU A 282 20.27 6.92 -10.03
C LEU A 282 19.39 6.93 -8.77
N ILE A 283 19.77 7.75 -7.78
CA ILE A 283 19.07 7.89 -6.51
C ILE A 283 18.37 9.25 -6.51
N GLU A 284 17.07 9.22 -6.25
CA GLU A 284 16.25 10.40 -6.06
C GLU A 284 16.10 10.67 -4.56
N ALA A 285 16.28 11.93 -4.15
CA ALA A 285 16.04 12.34 -2.77
C ALA A 285 14.60 12.85 -2.63
N LEU A 286 13.82 12.19 -1.77
CA LEU A 286 12.47 12.57 -1.41
C LEU A 286 12.42 13.10 0.03
N PRO A 287 11.32 13.76 0.45
CA PRO A 287 11.15 14.23 1.83
C PRO A 287 11.25 13.11 2.88
N ASP A 288 10.88 11.88 2.52
CA ASP A 288 10.77 10.74 3.45
C ASP A 288 11.84 9.64 3.24
N GLY A 289 12.88 9.92 2.45
CA GLY A 289 14.02 9.02 2.22
C GLY A 289 14.65 9.16 0.84
N LEU A 290 15.49 8.21 0.46
CA LEU A 290 16.02 8.10 -0.91
C LEU A 290 15.31 6.99 -1.67
N VAL A 291 15.13 7.15 -2.98
CA VAL A 291 14.52 6.15 -3.85
C VAL A 291 15.47 5.81 -4.98
N LEU A 292 15.68 4.51 -5.18
CA LEU A 292 16.40 4.00 -6.34
C LEU A 292 15.48 3.97 -7.56
N HIS A 293 15.96 4.48 -8.69
CA HIS A 293 15.19 4.51 -9.92
C HIS A 293 14.68 3.10 -10.28
N GLU A 294 13.37 2.96 -10.53
CA GLU A 294 12.67 1.67 -10.56
C GLU A 294 13.23 0.66 -11.55
N VAL A 295 13.57 1.09 -12.78
CA VAL A 295 14.18 0.22 -13.79
C VAL A 295 15.53 -0.36 -13.31
N VAL A 296 16.33 0.45 -12.62
CA VAL A 296 17.62 0.04 -12.06
C VAL A 296 17.39 -0.88 -10.85
N SER A 297 16.46 -0.53 -9.97
CA SER A 297 16.06 -1.35 -8.83
C SER A 297 15.63 -2.75 -9.26
N GLU A 298 14.78 -2.85 -10.28
CA GLU A 298 14.27 -4.13 -10.77
C GLU A 298 15.37 -4.98 -11.43
N ALA A 299 16.27 -4.37 -12.19
CA ALA A 299 17.43 -5.07 -12.74
C ALA A 299 18.38 -5.57 -11.65
N LEU A 300 18.70 -4.74 -10.66
CA LEU A 300 19.52 -5.09 -9.50
C LEU A 300 18.92 -6.23 -8.69
N LYS A 301 17.62 -6.14 -8.40
CA LYS A 301 16.87 -7.14 -7.66
C LYS A 301 16.88 -8.49 -8.38
N ARG A 302 16.58 -8.51 -9.68
CA ARG A 302 16.64 -9.71 -10.53
C ARG A 302 18.04 -10.34 -10.52
N SER A 303 19.08 -9.51 -10.70
CA SER A 303 20.48 -9.94 -10.70
C SER A 303 20.91 -10.52 -9.34
N LEU A 304 20.55 -9.85 -8.24
CA LEU A 304 20.83 -10.30 -6.89
C LEU A 304 20.12 -11.62 -6.58
N LEU A 305 18.83 -11.75 -6.93
CA LEU A 305 18.07 -12.97 -6.74
C LEU A 305 18.69 -14.15 -7.51
N ALA A 306 19.15 -13.93 -8.74
CA ALA A 306 19.79 -14.98 -9.54
C ALA A 306 21.17 -15.38 -9.01
N ARG A 307 21.98 -14.41 -8.55
CA ARG A 307 23.36 -14.63 -8.11
C ARG A 307 23.47 -15.12 -6.66
N ASP A 308 22.70 -14.53 -5.75
CA ASP A 308 22.75 -14.81 -4.30
C ASP A 308 21.35 -14.70 -3.68
N PRO A 309 20.49 -15.72 -3.87
CA PRO A 309 19.14 -15.75 -3.31
C PRO A 309 19.13 -15.61 -1.77
N ARG A 310 20.17 -16.10 -1.09
CA ARG A 310 20.27 -16.03 0.37
C ARG A 310 20.44 -14.59 0.84
N ARG A 311 21.30 -13.82 0.17
CA ARG A 311 21.49 -12.39 0.48
C ARG A 311 20.25 -11.57 0.15
N HIS A 312 19.59 -11.85 -0.97
CA HIS A 312 18.30 -11.25 -1.30
C HIS A 312 17.27 -11.45 -0.16
N SER A 313 17.07 -12.70 0.28
CA SER A 313 16.16 -13.01 1.39
C SER A 313 16.62 -12.38 2.71
N HIS A 314 17.93 -12.33 2.97
CA HIS A 314 18.48 -11.72 4.18
C HIS A 314 18.13 -10.23 4.26
N TYR A 315 18.39 -9.44 3.21
CA TYR A 315 18.05 -8.02 3.20
C TYR A 315 16.56 -7.78 3.39
N ARG A 316 15.70 -8.53 2.70
CA ARG A 316 14.24 -8.42 2.86
C ARG A 316 13.78 -8.73 4.29
N ARG A 317 14.34 -9.76 4.93
CA ARG A 317 14.03 -10.11 6.33
C ARG A 317 14.44 -9.00 7.30
N ARG A 318 15.65 -8.44 7.13
CA ARG A 318 16.15 -7.35 7.98
C ARG A 318 15.33 -6.07 7.80
N ALA A 319 14.96 -5.74 6.56
CA ALA A 319 14.07 -4.63 6.27
C ALA A 319 12.70 -4.82 6.91
N TRP A 320 12.09 -6.01 6.76
CA TRP A 320 10.80 -6.33 7.38
C TRP A 320 10.84 -6.16 8.90
N GLN A 321 11.86 -6.70 9.58
CA GLN A 321 12.01 -6.57 11.05
C GLN A 321 12.04 -5.10 11.48
N ALA A 322 12.80 -4.26 10.76
CA ALA A 322 12.92 -2.84 11.06
C ALA A 322 11.61 -2.08 10.82
N LEU A 323 10.91 -2.36 9.72
CA LEU A 323 9.62 -1.74 9.41
C LEU A 323 8.55 -2.11 10.44
N VAL A 324 8.52 -3.38 10.87
CA VAL A 324 7.57 -3.83 11.91
C VAL A 324 7.86 -3.13 13.22
N ALA A 325 9.12 -3.07 13.66
CA ALA A 325 9.50 -2.36 14.88
C ALA A 325 9.08 -0.88 14.82
N GLN A 326 9.36 -0.18 13.71
CA GLN A 326 9.00 1.23 13.56
C GLN A 326 7.50 1.46 13.51
N SER A 327 6.74 0.57 12.86
CA SER A 327 5.28 0.65 12.80
C SER A 327 4.62 0.61 14.18
N THR A 328 5.25 -0.05 15.16
CA THR A 328 4.70 -0.17 16.52
C THR A 328 4.90 1.08 17.38
N THR A 329 5.88 1.90 17.05
CA THR A 329 6.25 3.09 17.82
C THR A 329 5.81 4.40 17.16
N SER A 330 5.29 4.36 15.93
CA SER A 330 5.01 5.55 15.12
C SER A 330 3.60 6.09 15.31
N GLY A 331 3.45 7.40 15.11
CA GLY A 331 2.15 8.07 15.13
C GLY A 331 1.28 7.75 13.91
N ARG A 332 -0.04 7.97 14.02
CA ARG A 332 -1.02 7.66 12.95
C ARG A 332 -0.66 8.25 11.58
N SER A 333 -0.17 9.49 11.54
CA SER A 333 0.21 10.18 10.30
C SER A 333 1.39 9.53 9.55
N GLU A 334 2.22 8.76 10.24
CA GLU A 334 3.35 8.04 9.63
C GLU A 334 3.02 6.57 9.33
N LEU A 335 1.88 6.05 9.75
CA LEU A 335 1.56 4.62 9.57
C LEU A 335 1.53 4.24 8.09
N TRP A 336 0.93 5.07 7.23
CA TRP A 336 0.86 4.80 5.80
C TRP A 336 2.23 4.57 5.17
N ARG A 337 3.24 5.33 5.57
CA ARG A 337 4.62 5.17 5.12
C ARG A 337 5.06 3.71 5.34
N TYR A 338 4.92 3.19 6.56
CA TYR A 338 5.29 1.81 6.86
C TYR A 338 4.39 0.79 6.17
N THR A 339 3.09 1.07 6.04
CA THR A 339 2.16 0.22 5.27
C THR A 339 2.65 0.05 3.83
N ALA A 340 3.00 1.15 3.16
CA ALA A 340 3.46 1.14 1.78
C ALA A 340 4.78 0.35 1.61
N ASP A 341 5.67 0.41 2.60
CA ASP A 341 6.91 -0.37 2.61
C ASP A 341 6.66 -1.85 2.83
N LEU A 342 5.75 -2.22 3.74
CA LEU A 342 5.33 -3.62 3.95
C LEU A 342 4.66 -4.19 2.70
N LEU A 343 3.78 -3.41 2.06
CA LEU A 343 3.15 -3.77 0.78
C LEU A 343 4.18 -3.98 -0.33
N TYR A 344 5.24 -3.18 -0.36
CA TYR A 344 6.32 -3.35 -1.34
C TYR A 344 7.10 -4.65 -1.13
N LEU A 345 7.32 -5.06 0.12
CA LEU A 345 8.01 -6.30 0.47
C LEU A 345 7.20 -7.56 0.13
N ILE A 346 5.89 -7.46 -0.05
CA ILE A 346 5.01 -8.56 -0.45
C ILE A 346 5.13 -8.77 -1.96
N GLU A 347 5.54 -9.98 -2.35
CA GLU A 347 5.76 -10.41 -3.73
C GLU A 347 4.72 -11.41 -4.24
N ASN A 348 3.87 -11.96 -3.36
CA ASN A 348 2.83 -12.90 -3.76
C ASN A 348 1.91 -12.24 -4.80
N PRO A 349 1.80 -12.82 -6.02
CA PRO A 349 1.01 -12.22 -7.09
C PRO A 349 -0.45 -12.00 -6.72
N VAL A 350 -1.05 -12.87 -5.91
CA VAL A 350 -2.45 -12.75 -5.46
C VAL A 350 -2.62 -11.52 -4.55
N VAL A 351 -1.67 -11.31 -3.63
CA VAL A 351 -1.73 -10.16 -2.73
C VAL A 351 -1.40 -8.87 -3.49
N ARG A 352 -0.39 -8.91 -4.37
CA ARG A 352 -0.02 -7.76 -5.19
C ARG A 352 -1.16 -7.35 -6.12
N GLU A 353 -1.77 -8.27 -6.84
CA GLU A 353 -2.90 -7.97 -7.72
C GLU A 353 -4.09 -7.40 -6.92
N ALA A 354 -4.28 -7.85 -5.67
CA ALA A 354 -5.35 -7.35 -4.81
C ALA A 354 -5.14 -5.90 -4.31
N PHE A 355 -3.89 -5.41 -4.21
CA PHE A 355 -3.57 -4.04 -3.76
C PHE A 355 -3.12 -3.11 -4.90
N PHE A 356 -2.50 -3.68 -5.93
CA PHE A 356 -1.88 -3.01 -7.07
C PHE A 356 -2.16 -3.80 -8.36
N PRO A 357 -3.41 -3.79 -8.86
CA PRO A 357 -3.76 -4.56 -10.04
C PRO A 357 -2.90 -4.15 -11.23
N SER A 358 -2.36 -5.15 -11.91
CA SER A 358 -1.39 -4.99 -12.99
C SER A 358 -2.04 -4.36 -14.23
N ASN A 359 -3.30 -4.72 -14.47
CA ASN A 359 -4.12 -4.16 -15.54
C ASN A 359 -5.08 -3.10 -14.98
N ARG A 360 -5.48 -2.15 -15.82
CA ARG A 360 -6.62 -1.31 -15.45
C ARG A 360 -7.87 -2.17 -15.43
N PRO A 361 -8.69 -2.08 -14.37
CA PRO A 361 -10.02 -2.61 -14.47
C PRO A 361 -10.76 -1.78 -15.54
N GLU A 362 -11.33 -2.44 -16.54
CA GLU A 362 -12.28 -1.80 -17.47
C GLU A 362 -13.54 -1.32 -16.71
N LEU A 363 -13.74 -1.86 -15.51
CA LEU A 363 -14.84 -1.58 -14.62
C LEU A 363 -14.44 -0.59 -13.51
N VAL A 364 -15.31 0.40 -13.27
CA VAL A 364 -15.18 1.38 -12.20
C VAL A 364 -16.19 1.05 -11.09
N VAL A 365 -15.77 1.16 -9.83
CA VAL A 365 -16.66 0.95 -8.67
C VAL A 365 -16.99 2.29 -8.03
N GLU A 366 -18.28 2.60 -7.94
CA GLU A 366 -18.77 3.90 -7.48
C GLU A 366 -19.88 3.75 -6.45
N PRO A 367 -20.11 4.74 -5.56
CA PRO A 367 -21.32 4.78 -4.76
C PRO A 367 -22.57 4.67 -5.65
N ALA A 368 -23.55 3.89 -5.19
CA ALA A 368 -24.80 3.77 -5.91
C ALA A 368 -25.60 5.07 -5.92
N ARG A 369 -26.36 5.27 -6.99
CA ARG A 369 -27.22 6.44 -7.27
C ARG A 369 -28.68 5.98 -7.25
N SER A 370 -29.61 6.91 -7.02
CA SER A 370 -31.05 6.60 -7.01
C SER A 370 -31.53 5.84 -8.26
N ASP A 371 -30.94 6.17 -9.41
CA ASP A 371 -31.35 5.65 -10.72
C ASP A 371 -30.82 4.22 -10.97
N ASP A 372 -29.92 3.72 -10.12
CA ASP A 372 -29.43 2.34 -10.23
C ASP A 372 -30.44 1.30 -9.73
N ALA A 373 -31.51 1.72 -9.05
CA ALA A 373 -32.52 0.86 -8.45
C ALA A 373 -33.05 -0.22 -9.41
N ALA A 374 -33.33 0.15 -10.67
CA ALA A 374 -33.81 -0.79 -11.68
C ALA A 374 -32.77 -1.85 -12.05
N SER A 375 -31.50 -1.44 -12.20
CA SER A 375 -30.40 -2.36 -12.48
C SER A 375 -30.12 -3.29 -11.30
N LEU A 376 -30.09 -2.78 -10.07
CA LEU A 376 -29.94 -3.62 -8.87
C LEU A 376 -31.06 -4.66 -8.79
N HIS A 377 -32.31 -4.25 -9.01
CA HIS A 377 -33.44 -5.18 -9.05
C HIS A 377 -33.26 -6.29 -10.08
N ALA A 378 -32.79 -5.96 -11.28
CA ALA A 378 -32.56 -6.96 -12.34
C ALA A 378 -31.48 -7.98 -11.93
N VAL A 379 -30.38 -7.53 -11.33
CA VAL A 379 -29.32 -8.41 -10.83
C VAL A 379 -29.83 -9.31 -9.70
N LEU A 380 -30.56 -8.74 -8.72
CA LEU A 380 -31.14 -9.50 -7.61
C LEU A 380 -32.13 -10.55 -8.10
N ALA A 381 -33.06 -10.18 -8.98
CA ALA A 381 -34.07 -11.11 -9.50
C ALA A 381 -33.46 -12.28 -10.30
N ARG A 382 -32.23 -12.11 -10.81
CA ARG A 382 -31.52 -13.14 -11.56
C ARG A 382 -30.75 -14.12 -10.68
N HIS A 383 -30.15 -13.64 -9.59
CA HIS A 383 -29.15 -14.41 -8.82
C HIS A 383 -29.56 -14.72 -7.39
N GLU A 384 -30.59 -14.06 -6.86
CA GLU A 384 -31.10 -14.27 -5.50
C GLU A 384 -32.51 -14.82 -5.53
N GLY A 385 -32.86 -15.64 -4.54
CA GLY A 385 -34.23 -16.05 -4.30
C GLY A 385 -35.03 -14.96 -3.56
N PRO A 386 -36.33 -15.21 -3.27
CA PRO A 386 -37.21 -14.22 -2.65
C PRO A 386 -36.72 -13.69 -1.30
N GLU A 387 -36.13 -14.55 -0.46
CA GLU A 387 -35.64 -14.17 0.87
C GLU A 387 -34.38 -13.29 0.76
N GLY A 388 -33.38 -13.72 -0.02
CA GLY A 388 -32.14 -12.98 -0.24
C GLY A 388 -32.38 -11.63 -0.92
N ALA A 389 -33.22 -11.61 -1.96
CA ALA A 389 -33.60 -10.38 -2.66
C ALA A 389 -34.34 -9.41 -1.74
N HIS A 390 -35.25 -9.89 -0.88
CA HIS A 390 -35.95 -9.05 0.09
C HIS A 390 -34.99 -8.42 1.10
N ALA A 391 -34.06 -9.21 1.66
CA ALA A 391 -33.07 -8.72 2.61
C ALA A 391 -32.17 -7.64 1.98
N LEU A 392 -31.62 -7.89 0.79
CA LEU A 392 -30.76 -6.91 0.09
C LEU A 392 -31.54 -5.67 -0.33
N TRP A 393 -32.79 -5.81 -0.77
CA TRP A 393 -33.63 -4.66 -1.10
C TRP A 393 -33.94 -3.78 0.11
N ARG A 394 -34.12 -4.38 1.28
CA ARG A 394 -34.27 -3.62 2.52
C ARG A 394 -33.02 -2.83 2.87
N TRP A 395 -31.84 -3.43 2.71
CA TRP A 395 -30.58 -2.71 2.85
C TRP A 395 -30.52 -1.51 1.91
N TRP A 396 -30.91 -1.67 0.64
CA TRP A 396 -30.98 -0.57 -0.33
C TRP A 396 -31.90 0.57 0.13
N GLN A 397 -33.07 0.24 0.68
CA GLN A 397 -34.04 1.25 1.12
C GLN A 397 -33.61 2.03 2.36
N VAL A 398 -32.91 1.37 3.29
CA VAL A 398 -32.55 1.97 4.59
C VAL A 398 -31.15 2.58 4.57
N MET A 399 -30.23 1.98 3.82
CA MET A 399 -28.81 2.33 3.78
C MET A 399 -28.26 2.18 2.34
N PRO A 400 -28.73 2.99 1.37
CA PRO A 400 -28.29 2.92 -0.03
C PRO A 400 -26.78 3.13 -0.19
N GLU A 401 -26.14 3.87 0.72
CA GLU A 401 -24.70 4.09 0.76
C GLU A 401 -23.89 2.80 1.03
N ALA A 402 -24.53 1.74 1.51
CA ALA A 402 -23.90 0.42 1.63
C ALA A 402 -23.65 -0.22 0.25
N PHE A 403 -24.26 0.29 -0.81
CA PHE A 403 -24.13 -0.26 -2.15
C PHE A 403 -23.12 0.54 -2.96
N LEU A 404 -22.15 -0.20 -3.50
CA LEU A 404 -21.30 0.24 -4.58
C LEU A 404 -21.76 -0.43 -5.88
N VAL A 405 -21.85 0.33 -6.96
CA VAL A 405 -22.19 -0.15 -8.30
C VAL A 405 -20.93 -0.25 -9.13
N VAL A 406 -20.78 -1.37 -9.83
CA VAL A 406 -19.70 -1.61 -10.78
C VAL A 406 -20.19 -1.20 -12.17
N ARG A 407 -19.44 -0.33 -12.85
CA ARG A 407 -19.82 0.24 -14.14
C ARG A 407 -18.78 -0.02 -15.21
N ASP A 408 -19.23 -0.24 -16.44
CA ASP A 408 -18.34 -0.25 -17.61
C ASP A 408 -17.94 1.17 -18.05
N ALA A 409 -17.10 1.24 -19.09
CA ALA A 409 -16.61 2.49 -19.66
C ALA A 409 -17.71 3.47 -20.14
N VAL A 410 -18.92 2.97 -20.43
CA VAL A 410 -20.08 3.75 -20.91
C VAL A 410 -21.06 4.05 -19.74
N GLY A 411 -20.72 3.64 -18.51
CA GLY A 411 -21.48 3.91 -17.30
C GLY A 411 -22.61 2.90 -17.02
N ARG A 412 -22.71 1.80 -17.77
CA ARG A 412 -23.75 0.78 -17.52
C ARG A 412 -23.41 -0.05 -16.29
N CYS A 413 -24.42 -0.36 -15.49
CA CYS A 413 -24.28 -1.23 -14.33
C CYS A 413 -23.96 -2.67 -14.77
N GLN A 414 -22.79 -3.16 -14.37
CA GLN A 414 -22.30 -4.52 -14.59
C GLN A 414 -22.44 -5.39 -13.33
N GLY A 415 -22.78 -4.78 -12.18
CA GLY A 415 -22.94 -5.47 -10.91
C GLY A 415 -22.91 -4.53 -9.72
N PHE A 416 -22.90 -5.10 -8.52
CA PHE A 416 -22.80 -4.32 -7.28
C PHE A 416 -22.05 -5.06 -6.16
N CYS A 417 -21.68 -4.30 -5.13
CA CYS A 417 -21.20 -4.80 -3.84
C CYS A 417 -21.98 -4.12 -2.71
N CYS A 418 -22.56 -4.89 -1.80
CA CYS A 418 -23.20 -4.43 -0.58
C CYS A 418 -22.24 -4.64 0.60
N ARG A 419 -21.77 -3.55 1.21
CA ARG A 419 -20.79 -3.58 2.30
C ARG A 419 -20.90 -2.36 3.20
N PHE A 420 -20.74 -2.55 4.50
CA PHE A 420 -20.98 -1.51 5.49
C PHE A 420 -20.29 -1.80 6.83
N ASP A 421 -20.16 -0.77 7.65
CA ASP A 421 -19.66 -0.92 9.01
C ASP A 421 -20.73 -1.48 9.95
N SER A 422 -20.38 -2.54 10.68
CA SER A 422 -21.24 -3.16 11.69
C SER A 422 -21.81 -2.20 12.76
N GLN A 423 -21.07 -1.15 13.14
CA GLN A 423 -21.50 -0.17 14.15
C GLN A 423 -22.39 0.94 13.58
N GLN A 424 -22.33 1.19 12.27
CA GLN A 424 -23.17 2.17 11.59
C GLN A 424 -24.48 1.55 11.07
N ALA A 425 -24.51 0.23 10.95
CA ALA A 425 -25.65 -0.52 10.45
C ALA A 425 -26.90 -0.40 11.35
N PRO A 426 -28.09 -0.17 10.78
CA PRO A 426 -29.35 -0.13 11.54
C PRO A 426 -29.63 -1.48 12.23
N PRO A 427 -29.85 -1.51 13.57
CA PRO A 427 -30.04 -2.76 14.31
C PRO A 427 -31.18 -3.63 13.79
N GLY A 428 -32.28 -3.02 13.31
CA GLY A 428 -33.40 -3.74 12.72
C GLY A 428 -33.04 -4.44 11.41
N CYS A 429 -32.23 -3.82 10.55
CA CYS A 429 -31.76 -4.46 9.31
C CYS A 429 -30.80 -5.62 9.62
N LEU A 430 -29.92 -5.45 10.61
CA LEU A 430 -29.01 -6.51 11.06
C LEU A 430 -29.74 -7.75 11.60
N ALA A 431 -30.86 -7.55 12.30
CA ALA A 431 -31.62 -8.65 12.89
C ALA A 431 -32.45 -9.41 11.86
N ASP A 432 -32.99 -8.69 10.86
CA ASP A 432 -33.95 -9.23 9.90
C ASP A 432 -33.29 -9.91 8.69
N ASP A 433 -31.99 -9.71 8.47
CA ASP A 433 -31.20 -10.41 7.46
C ASP A 433 -30.44 -11.60 8.08
N PRO A 434 -30.77 -12.86 7.69
CA PRO A 434 -30.24 -14.08 8.31
C PRO A 434 -28.70 -14.12 8.41
N VAL A 435 -28.01 -13.61 7.39
CA VAL A 435 -26.54 -13.61 7.34
C VAL A 435 -25.98 -12.63 8.35
N THR A 436 -26.48 -11.40 8.35
CA THR A 436 -25.98 -10.37 9.28
C THR A 436 -26.38 -10.67 10.72
N ALA A 437 -27.51 -11.33 10.94
CA ALA A 437 -27.92 -11.82 12.25
C ALA A 437 -26.95 -12.91 12.77
N ALA A 438 -26.44 -13.77 11.89
CA ALA A 438 -25.41 -14.75 12.21
C ALA A 438 -24.07 -14.07 12.58
N TRP A 439 -23.65 -13.05 11.82
CA TRP A 439 -22.46 -12.28 12.18
C TRP A 439 -22.63 -11.50 13.49
N GLY A 440 -23.82 -10.97 13.75
CA GLY A 440 -24.16 -10.36 15.03
C GLY A 440 -24.06 -11.33 16.20
N ARG A 441 -24.44 -12.62 16.02
CA ARG A 441 -24.19 -13.68 17.01
C ARG A 441 -22.69 -13.92 17.20
N ALA A 442 -21.93 -14.08 16.12
CA ALA A 442 -20.48 -14.27 16.18
C ALA A 442 -19.76 -13.12 16.91
N LEU A 443 -20.19 -11.87 16.71
CA LEU A 443 -19.68 -10.72 17.44
C LEU A 443 -20.11 -10.69 18.92
N ARG A 444 -21.23 -11.29 19.30
CA ARG A 444 -21.59 -11.45 20.73
C ARG A 444 -20.76 -12.55 21.40
N ASP A 445 -20.49 -13.64 20.68
CA ASP A 445 -19.70 -14.76 21.17
C ASP A 445 -18.21 -14.39 21.29
N SER A 446 -17.72 -13.54 20.38
CA SER A 446 -16.39 -12.95 20.44
C SER A 446 -16.46 -11.43 20.20
N PRO A 447 -16.71 -10.64 21.26
CA PRO A 447 -16.81 -9.18 21.18
C PRO A 447 -15.55 -8.52 20.60
N LEU A 448 -15.76 -7.41 19.89
CA LEU A 448 -14.66 -6.54 19.48
C LEU A 448 -14.18 -5.73 20.71
N PRO A 449 -12.87 -5.51 20.85
CA PRO A 449 -12.34 -4.54 21.81
C PRO A 449 -12.90 -3.13 21.58
N ASP A 450 -12.93 -2.32 22.64
CA ASP A 450 -13.43 -0.94 22.58
C ASP A 450 -12.74 -0.12 21.47
N GLY A 451 -13.55 0.58 20.68
CA GLY A 451 -13.09 1.40 19.56
C GLY A 451 -12.69 0.61 18.29
N GLN A 452 -12.69 -0.73 18.33
CA GLN A 452 -12.47 -1.56 17.14
C GLN A 452 -13.78 -1.85 16.39
N ARG A 453 -13.68 -1.94 15.07
CA ARG A 453 -14.81 -2.01 14.13
C ARG A 453 -14.73 -3.27 13.28
N ALA A 454 -15.89 -3.76 12.84
CA ALA A 454 -15.97 -4.83 11.85
C ALA A 454 -16.63 -4.34 10.55
N LEU A 455 -16.04 -4.72 9.43
CA LEU A 455 -16.58 -4.50 8.09
C LEU A 455 -17.39 -5.72 7.66
N PHE A 456 -18.64 -5.51 7.28
CA PHE A 456 -19.54 -6.54 6.78
C PHE A 456 -19.63 -6.41 5.25
N ILE A 457 -19.26 -7.47 4.54
CA ILE A 457 -19.32 -7.58 3.07
C ILE A 457 -20.48 -8.51 2.76
N ARG A 458 -21.69 -7.96 2.75
CA ARG A 458 -22.93 -8.74 2.72
C ARG A 458 -23.15 -9.48 1.42
N ARG A 459 -22.77 -8.88 0.28
CA ARG A 459 -22.89 -9.52 -1.03
C ARG A 459 -22.08 -8.79 -2.09
N TRP A 460 -21.61 -9.48 -3.11
CA TRP A 460 -21.30 -8.90 -4.41
C TRP A 460 -21.97 -9.74 -5.49
N LEU A 461 -22.45 -9.12 -6.55
CA LEU A 461 -23.06 -9.82 -7.68
C LEU A 461 -22.74 -9.10 -8.98
N GLY A 462 -22.24 -9.82 -9.96
CA GLY A 462 -22.18 -9.42 -11.37
C GLY A 462 -23.51 -9.69 -12.07
N HIS A 463 -23.80 -8.90 -13.09
CA HIS A 463 -25.05 -8.99 -13.84
C HIS A 463 -25.24 -10.37 -14.48
N ASP A 464 -24.20 -10.91 -15.11
CA ASP A 464 -24.28 -12.20 -15.80
C ASP A 464 -23.74 -13.38 -14.98
N ASP A 465 -22.62 -13.17 -14.28
CA ASP A 465 -21.87 -14.24 -13.61
C ASP A 465 -22.20 -14.41 -12.11
N GLY A 466 -23.09 -13.58 -11.55
CA GLY A 466 -23.50 -13.67 -10.16
C GLY A 466 -22.33 -13.46 -9.21
N GLU A 467 -22.04 -14.42 -8.34
CA GLU A 467 -20.90 -14.34 -7.42
C GLU A 467 -19.63 -15.04 -7.94
N CYS A 468 -19.63 -15.62 -9.14
CA CYS A 468 -18.46 -16.32 -9.70
C CYS A 468 -17.27 -15.36 -9.89
N PRO A 469 -16.00 -15.82 -9.79
CA PRO A 469 -14.86 -14.98 -10.06
C PRO A 469 -14.87 -14.40 -11.48
N GLY A 470 -14.76 -13.08 -11.58
CA GLY A 470 -14.73 -12.34 -12.84
C GLY A 470 -14.27 -10.90 -12.61
N GLU A 471 -14.42 -10.06 -13.64
CA GLU A 471 -13.99 -8.66 -13.59
C GLU A 471 -14.76 -7.85 -12.54
N VAL A 472 -16.06 -8.13 -12.36
CA VAL A 472 -16.89 -7.44 -11.36
C VAL A 472 -16.38 -7.73 -9.95
N GLN A 473 -16.10 -8.99 -9.63
CA GLN A 473 -15.67 -9.41 -8.30
C GLN A 473 -14.25 -8.93 -8.02
N ALA A 474 -13.37 -8.91 -9.04
CA ALA A 474 -12.05 -8.29 -8.92
C ALA A 474 -12.16 -6.78 -8.62
N ALA A 475 -13.05 -6.07 -9.31
CA ALA A 475 -13.31 -4.65 -9.08
C ALA A 475 -13.89 -4.39 -7.67
N CYS A 476 -14.91 -5.15 -7.26
CA CYS A 476 -15.47 -5.10 -5.91
C CYS A 476 -14.41 -5.37 -4.84
N TRP A 477 -13.57 -6.38 -5.04
CA TRP A 477 -12.51 -6.73 -4.11
C TRP A 477 -11.49 -5.60 -3.94
N LEU A 478 -11.11 -4.94 -5.03
CA LEU A 478 -10.22 -3.78 -5.00
C LEU A 478 -10.87 -2.61 -4.23
N ALA A 479 -12.16 -2.35 -4.47
CA ALA A 479 -12.90 -1.32 -3.75
C ALA A 479 -12.98 -1.60 -2.24
N LEU A 480 -13.12 -2.87 -1.85
CA LEU A 480 -13.10 -3.28 -0.44
C LEU A 480 -11.74 -3.02 0.22
N LYS A 481 -10.62 -3.06 -0.52
CA LYS A 481 -9.32 -2.68 0.05
C LYS A 481 -9.25 -1.22 0.42
N ARG A 482 -9.94 -0.32 -0.30
CA ARG A 482 -10.08 1.07 0.14
C ARG A 482 -10.72 1.15 1.52
N ASP A 483 -11.78 0.39 1.77
CA ASP A 483 -12.43 0.35 3.10
C ASP A 483 -11.51 -0.16 4.17
N TYR A 484 -10.68 -1.15 3.83
CA TYR A 484 -9.71 -1.68 4.78
C TYR A 484 -8.80 -0.57 5.24
N MET A 485 -8.34 0.27 4.32
CA MET A 485 -7.45 1.40 4.55
C MET A 485 -8.13 2.53 5.32
N GLU A 486 -9.34 2.93 4.92
CA GLU A 486 -10.12 4.01 5.56
C GLU A 486 -10.54 3.68 6.99
N MET A 487 -10.79 2.40 7.27
CA MET A 487 -11.21 1.96 8.61
C MET A 487 -10.04 1.76 9.58
N ARG A 488 -8.79 1.94 9.15
CA ARG A 488 -7.61 1.82 10.04
C ARG A 488 -7.53 3.00 11.00
N PRO A 489 -6.90 2.80 12.17
CA PRO A 489 -6.46 1.53 12.74
C PRO A 489 -7.58 0.78 13.49
N ALA A 490 -8.85 1.18 13.32
CA ALA A 490 -9.97 0.62 14.05
C ALA A 490 -10.45 -0.73 13.48
N LEU A 491 -10.20 -1.02 12.20
CA LEU A 491 -10.66 -2.26 11.58
C LEU A 491 -10.01 -3.48 12.24
N ARG A 492 -10.85 -4.36 12.78
CA ARG A 492 -10.43 -5.58 13.47
C ARG A 492 -10.81 -6.84 12.71
N ARG A 493 -12.01 -6.90 12.15
CA ARG A 493 -12.50 -8.06 11.39
C ARG A 493 -13.22 -7.62 10.13
N ALA A 494 -13.06 -8.38 9.05
CA ALA A 494 -13.91 -8.29 7.88
C ALA A 494 -14.66 -9.62 7.71
N TYR A 495 -15.97 -9.56 7.58
CA TYR A 495 -16.82 -10.72 7.32
C TYR A 495 -17.29 -10.68 5.87
N LEU A 496 -17.29 -11.83 5.20
CA LEU A 496 -17.88 -12.01 3.88
C LEU A 496 -18.72 -13.28 3.84
N VAL A 497 -19.64 -13.35 2.90
CA VAL A 497 -20.48 -14.53 2.65
C VAL A 497 -20.46 -14.91 1.18
N LEU A 498 -20.40 -16.20 0.90
CA LEU A 498 -20.46 -16.78 -0.44
C LEU A 498 -21.45 -17.95 -0.42
N ALA A 499 -22.22 -18.13 -1.50
CA ALA A 499 -23.02 -19.34 -1.65
C ALA A 499 -22.11 -20.52 -2.06
N ASP A 500 -21.15 -20.27 -2.96
CA ASP A 500 -20.08 -21.19 -3.33
C ASP A 500 -18.69 -20.63 -2.95
N PRO A 501 -18.07 -21.10 -1.84
CA PRO A 501 -16.74 -20.67 -1.45
C PRO A 501 -15.61 -21.33 -2.25
N ALA A 502 -15.87 -22.40 -3.02
CA ALA A 502 -14.83 -23.19 -3.66
C ALA A 502 -13.92 -22.37 -4.60
N PRO A 503 -14.45 -21.46 -5.46
CA PRO A 503 -13.64 -20.65 -6.37
C PRO A 503 -12.70 -19.67 -5.64
N TYR A 504 -13.02 -19.29 -4.41
CA TYR A 504 -12.28 -18.30 -3.62
C TYR A 504 -11.32 -18.92 -2.59
N SER A 505 -11.40 -20.23 -2.36
CA SER A 505 -10.70 -20.93 -1.27
C SER A 505 -9.18 -20.67 -1.23
N ALA A 506 -8.50 -20.69 -2.38
CA ALA A 506 -7.05 -20.46 -2.46
C ALA A 506 -6.67 -19.03 -2.05
N VAL A 507 -7.42 -18.04 -2.53
CA VAL A 507 -7.22 -16.62 -2.21
C VAL A 507 -7.57 -16.34 -0.75
N ALA A 508 -8.71 -16.85 -0.29
CA ALA A 508 -9.16 -16.75 1.09
C ALA A 508 -8.11 -17.29 2.06
N LYS A 509 -7.56 -18.49 1.79
CA LYS A 509 -6.49 -19.10 2.59
C LYS A 509 -5.22 -18.25 2.60
N THR A 510 -4.81 -17.75 1.43
CA THR A 510 -3.61 -16.90 1.29
C THR A 510 -3.72 -15.62 2.11
N LEU A 511 -4.91 -15.01 2.14
CA LEU A 511 -5.17 -13.78 2.86
C LEU A 511 -5.49 -13.99 4.35
N GLY A 512 -5.70 -15.23 4.79
CA GLY A 512 -6.00 -15.57 6.18
C GLY A 512 -7.48 -15.52 6.56
N PHE A 513 -8.40 -15.61 5.59
CA PHE A 513 -9.82 -15.81 5.87
C PHE A 513 -10.06 -17.20 6.45
N GLN A 514 -10.85 -17.26 7.52
CA GLN A 514 -11.28 -18.48 8.17
C GLN A 514 -12.79 -18.66 8.00
N PRO A 515 -13.28 -19.83 7.56
CA PRO A 515 -14.71 -20.09 7.48
C PRO A 515 -15.32 -20.10 8.90
N LEU A 516 -16.52 -19.57 9.04
CA LEU A 516 -17.31 -19.71 10.26
C LEU A 516 -17.88 -21.13 10.34
N ALA A 517 -18.04 -21.66 11.56
CA ALA A 517 -18.46 -23.04 11.80
C ALA A 517 -19.88 -23.36 11.31
N HIS A 518 -20.73 -22.34 11.19
CA HIS A 518 -22.13 -22.50 10.80
C HIS A 518 -22.38 -21.82 9.45
N THR A 519 -23.03 -22.56 8.57
CA THR A 519 -23.64 -22.02 7.35
C THR A 519 -24.97 -21.34 7.68
N VAL A 520 -25.40 -20.46 6.77
CA VAL A 520 -26.68 -19.75 6.90
C VAL A 520 -27.57 -20.15 5.73
N PRO A 521 -28.69 -20.85 5.97
CA PRO A 521 -29.64 -21.14 4.91
C PRO A 521 -30.34 -19.84 4.49
N VAL A 522 -30.34 -19.55 3.20
CA VAL A 522 -31.15 -18.49 2.57
C VAL A 522 -31.68 -19.06 1.26
N ASP A 523 -32.99 -18.99 1.05
CA ASP A 523 -33.65 -19.54 -0.15
C ASP A 523 -33.31 -21.03 -0.43
N GLY A 524 -33.06 -21.81 0.62
CA GLY A 524 -32.68 -23.23 0.52
C GLY A 524 -31.22 -23.50 0.11
N LEU A 525 -30.40 -22.46 -0.04
CA LEU A 525 -28.96 -22.56 -0.27
C LEU A 525 -28.18 -22.27 1.02
N GLU A 526 -27.23 -23.14 1.33
CA GLU A 526 -26.34 -22.99 2.48
C GLU A 526 -25.23 -22.00 2.17
N HIS A 527 -25.32 -20.80 2.74
CA HIS A 527 -24.31 -19.77 2.57
C HIS A 527 -23.18 -19.93 3.57
N THR A 528 -21.94 -19.93 3.07
CA THR A 528 -20.74 -20.02 3.90
C THR A 528 -20.18 -18.64 4.19
N SER A 529 -20.11 -18.30 5.47
CA SER A 529 -19.44 -17.07 5.92
C SER A 529 -17.95 -17.33 6.19
N ALA A 530 -17.12 -16.33 5.92
CA ALA A 530 -15.71 -16.32 6.30
C ALA A 530 -15.34 -15.00 6.98
N VAL A 531 -14.41 -15.07 7.91
CA VAL A 531 -13.89 -13.92 8.65
C VAL A 531 -12.39 -13.79 8.44
N LEU A 532 -11.94 -12.57 8.14
CA LEU A 532 -10.55 -12.17 8.24
C LEU A 532 -10.37 -11.39 9.53
N ASP A 533 -9.57 -11.91 10.46
CA ASP A 533 -9.16 -11.18 11.66
C ASP A 533 -7.81 -10.49 11.41
N PHE A 534 -7.83 -9.17 11.36
CA PHE A 534 -6.66 -8.37 11.08
C PHE A 534 -5.65 -8.34 12.23
N GLY A 535 -6.06 -8.66 13.44
CA GLY A 535 -5.22 -8.46 14.60
C GLY A 535 -5.50 -7.11 15.31
N PRO A 536 -4.89 -6.91 16.49
CA PRO A 536 -4.99 -5.67 17.26
C PRO A 536 -4.30 -4.49 16.57
N ARG A 537 -3.33 -4.80 15.72
CA ARG A 537 -2.61 -3.82 14.88
C ARG A 537 -3.30 -3.58 13.53
N SER A 538 -4.58 -3.97 13.41
CA SER A 538 -5.39 -3.78 12.20
C SER A 538 -4.67 -4.27 10.94
N VAL A 539 -4.96 -3.64 9.81
CA VAL A 539 -4.42 -3.98 8.49
C VAL A 539 -2.89 -3.97 8.48
N ASP A 540 -2.24 -3.06 9.19
CA ASP A 540 -0.77 -2.98 9.23
C ASP A 540 -0.14 -4.23 9.87
N GLY A 541 -0.74 -4.69 10.98
CA GLY A 541 -0.36 -5.96 11.59
C GLY A 541 -0.58 -7.14 10.66
N TRP A 542 -1.72 -7.18 9.97
CA TRP A 542 -2.02 -8.24 9.02
C TRP A 542 -1.07 -8.27 7.82
N LEU A 543 -0.76 -7.11 7.22
CA LEU A 543 0.23 -7.00 6.15
C LEU A 543 1.62 -7.43 6.62
N ALA A 544 2.02 -7.07 7.84
CA ALA A 544 3.26 -7.54 8.43
C ALA A 544 3.29 -9.08 8.51
N ARG A 545 2.19 -9.74 8.91
CA ARG A 545 2.09 -11.21 8.96
C ARG A 545 2.14 -11.85 7.58
N LEU A 546 1.47 -11.25 6.58
CA LEU A 546 1.54 -11.74 5.20
C LEU A 546 2.97 -11.68 4.65
N ALA A 547 3.65 -10.54 4.85
CA ALA A 547 5.05 -10.39 4.47
C ALA A 547 5.97 -11.38 5.21
N ALA A 548 5.74 -11.63 6.51
CA ALA A 548 6.49 -12.62 7.28
C ALA A 548 6.36 -14.03 6.68
N GLY A 549 5.13 -14.44 6.37
CA GLY A 549 4.82 -15.75 5.78
C GLY A 549 5.56 -15.98 4.46
N GLU A 550 5.60 -14.97 3.58
CA GLU A 550 6.37 -15.03 2.34
C GLU A 550 7.88 -15.11 2.55
N LEU A 551 8.39 -14.40 3.55
CA LEU A 551 9.82 -14.39 3.86
C LEU A 551 10.29 -15.66 4.58
N GLY A 552 9.37 -16.61 4.81
CA GLY A 552 9.62 -17.81 5.60
C GLY A 552 10.02 -17.48 7.04
N LEU A 553 9.57 -16.33 7.53
CA LEU A 553 9.68 -15.96 8.93
C LEU A 553 8.48 -16.60 9.62
N GLN A 554 8.73 -17.61 10.45
CA GLN A 554 7.72 -18.02 11.42
C GLN A 554 7.47 -16.80 12.30
N ASP A 555 6.21 -16.38 12.40
CA ASP A 555 5.83 -15.21 13.18
C ASP A 555 5.97 -15.58 14.67
N ASP A 556 7.15 -15.34 15.23
CA ASP A 556 7.47 -15.58 16.65
C ASP A 556 6.54 -14.80 17.60
N THR A 557 5.68 -13.92 17.06
CA THR A 557 4.68 -13.12 17.78
C THR A 557 3.22 -13.40 17.42
N ALA A 558 2.92 -14.23 16.40
CA ALA A 558 1.55 -14.47 15.94
C ALA A 558 0.64 -15.16 16.96
N TRP A 559 1.22 -15.88 17.92
CA TRP A 559 0.51 -16.74 18.86
C TRP A 559 -0.03 -16.00 20.10
N LEU A 560 0.30 -14.71 20.27
CA LEU A 560 -0.11 -13.90 21.43
C LEU A 560 -0.63 -12.51 21.02
N ASP A 561 -1.93 -12.26 21.23
CA ASP A 561 -2.55 -10.94 21.11
C ASP A 561 -2.44 -10.18 22.43
N ARG A 562 -1.50 -9.22 22.47
CA ARG A 562 -1.22 -8.42 23.66
C ARG A 562 -2.30 -7.42 24.03
N GLN A 563 -3.15 -6.97 23.11
CA GLN A 563 -4.21 -6.03 23.44
C GLN A 563 -5.45 -6.75 23.96
N ALA A 564 -5.76 -7.91 23.39
CA ALA A 564 -6.93 -8.69 23.80
C ALA A 564 -6.63 -9.58 25.03
N HIS A 565 -5.34 -9.72 25.42
CA HIS A 565 -4.88 -10.71 26.38
C HIS A 565 -5.28 -12.13 25.96
N GLU A 566 -5.04 -12.50 24.70
CA GLU A 566 -5.46 -13.81 24.17
C GLU A 566 -4.32 -14.53 23.45
N LEU A 567 -4.31 -15.86 23.54
CA LEU A 567 -3.53 -16.68 22.62
C LEU A 567 -4.28 -16.81 21.29
N VAL A 568 -3.55 -16.70 20.19
CA VAL A 568 -4.06 -16.90 18.83
C VAL A 568 -3.59 -18.27 18.36
N ARG A 569 -4.49 -19.26 18.35
CA ARG A 569 -4.24 -20.60 17.81
C ARG A 569 -4.92 -20.72 16.45
N ARG A 570 -4.37 -21.58 15.57
CA ARG A 570 -4.81 -21.77 14.17
C ARG A 570 -6.33 -21.88 14.00
N ASP A 571 -7.03 -22.45 14.98
CA ASP A 571 -8.45 -22.76 14.97
C ASP A 571 -9.31 -21.93 15.96
N ARG A 572 -8.70 -21.17 16.88
CA ARG A 572 -9.43 -20.43 17.92
C ARG A 572 -8.56 -19.44 18.70
N ARG A 573 -9.22 -18.46 19.29
CA ARG A 573 -8.61 -17.50 20.21
C ARG A 573 -8.92 -17.92 21.65
N VAL A 574 -7.91 -17.89 22.52
CA VAL A 574 -8.04 -18.36 23.90
C VAL A 574 -7.70 -17.22 24.86
N ALA A 575 -8.72 -16.69 25.53
CA ALA A 575 -8.53 -15.63 26.52
C ALA A 575 -7.61 -16.07 27.67
N LEU A 576 -6.66 -15.21 28.01
CA LEU A 576 -5.78 -15.30 29.17
C LEU A 576 -6.35 -14.43 30.28
N THR A 577 -6.23 -14.89 31.52
CA THR A 577 -6.47 -14.02 32.69
C THR A 577 -5.35 -12.98 32.78
N PRO A 578 -5.55 -11.83 33.47
CA PRO A 578 -4.53 -10.80 33.59
C PRO A 578 -3.18 -11.32 34.11
N LEU A 579 -3.20 -12.28 35.04
CA LEU A 579 -1.99 -12.88 35.60
C LEU A 579 -1.32 -13.86 34.62
N GLU A 580 -2.11 -14.69 33.93
CA GLU A 580 -1.58 -15.59 32.89
C GLU A 580 -0.95 -14.79 31.74
N PHE A 581 -1.60 -13.70 31.33
CA PHE A 581 -1.09 -12.77 30.34
C PHE A 581 0.20 -12.11 30.81
N GLY A 582 0.20 -11.53 32.03
CA GLY A 582 1.38 -10.87 32.58
C GLY A 582 2.59 -11.79 32.70
N VAL A 583 2.40 -13.01 33.22
CA VAL A 583 3.48 -14.00 33.31
C VAL A 583 4.00 -14.39 31.92
N LEU A 584 3.10 -14.66 30.99
CA LEU A 584 3.48 -15.08 29.65
C LEU A 584 4.23 -13.98 28.89
N VAL A 585 3.71 -12.75 28.88
CA VAL A 585 4.39 -11.61 28.24
C VAL A 585 5.75 -11.36 28.86
N TYR A 586 5.85 -11.39 30.18
CA TYR A 586 7.13 -11.19 30.86
C TYR A 586 8.15 -12.24 30.45
N LEU A 587 7.74 -13.50 30.33
CA LEU A 587 8.61 -14.58 29.88
C LEU A 587 9.00 -14.44 28.40
N VAL A 588 8.07 -14.02 27.53
CA VAL A 588 8.33 -13.80 26.10
C VAL A 588 9.27 -12.62 25.86
N ASP A 589 9.09 -11.52 26.59
CA ASP A 589 9.97 -10.34 26.49
C ASP A 589 11.40 -10.63 26.98
N HIS A 590 11.59 -11.76 27.69
CA HIS A 590 12.88 -12.27 28.15
C HIS A 590 13.17 -13.67 27.55
N ASP A 591 12.81 -13.89 26.28
CA ASP A 591 13.05 -15.15 25.57
C ASP A 591 14.51 -15.62 25.69
N GLY A 592 14.70 -16.91 25.98
CA GLY A 592 16.00 -17.53 26.24
C GLY A 592 16.56 -17.29 27.65
N GLU A 593 16.04 -16.35 28.44
CA GLU A 593 16.50 -16.07 29.81
C GLU A 593 15.78 -16.95 30.84
N ALA A 594 16.51 -17.44 31.84
CA ALA A 594 15.91 -18.09 33.01
C ALA A 594 15.43 -17.04 34.02
N VAL A 595 14.12 -16.79 34.07
CA VAL A 595 13.50 -15.81 34.97
C VAL A 595 13.13 -16.47 36.30
N SER A 596 13.55 -15.87 37.41
CA SER A 596 13.25 -16.40 38.75
C SER A 596 11.78 -16.22 39.14
N ARG A 597 11.27 -17.09 40.01
CA ARG A 597 9.89 -16.96 40.54
C ARG A 597 9.66 -15.64 41.25
N THR A 598 10.65 -15.16 42.01
CA THR A 598 10.58 -13.87 42.70
C THR A 598 10.47 -12.72 41.70
N ARG A 599 11.26 -12.74 40.62
CA ARG A 599 11.22 -11.71 39.57
C ARG A 599 9.88 -11.71 38.81
N LEU A 600 9.30 -12.88 38.53
CA LEU A 600 7.95 -12.99 37.96
C LEU A 600 6.89 -12.47 38.92
N LEU A 601 7.02 -12.77 40.20
CA LEU A 601 6.09 -12.33 41.24
C LEU A 601 6.11 -10.81 41.37
N GLU A 602 7.29 -10.20 41.46
CA GLU A 602 7.48 -8.75 41.51
C GLU A 602 6.96 -8.05 40.25
N ALA A 603 7.29 -8.58 39.07
CA ALA A 603 6.93 -7.95 37.81
C ALA A 603 5.43 -8.00 37.48
N VAL A 604 4.73 -9.08 37.87
CA VAL A 604 3.33 -9.30 37.48
C VAL A 604 2.34 -9.00 38.59
N TRP A 605 2.71 -9.20 39.87
CA TRP A 605 1.85 -8.89 41.02
C TRP A 605 2.22 -7.58 41.74
N GLY A 606 3.36 -6.98 41.43
CA GLY A 606 3.84 -5.74 42.04
C GLY A 606 4.73 -5.95 43.27
N SER A 607 5.53 -4.92 43.61
CA SER A 607 6.55 -4.96 44.67
C SER A 607 6.01 -5.12 46.09
N ASP A 608 4.74 -4.78 46.33
CA ASP A 608 4.11 -4.81 47.66
C ASP A 608 3.46 -6.16 47.98
N TYR A 609 3.61 -7.14 47.08
CA TYR A 609 2.93 -8.42 47.17
C TYR A 609 3.66 -9.43 48.06
N GLN A 610 3.16 -9.63 49.28
CA GLN A 610 3.68 -10.60 50.26
C GLN A 610 3.19 -12.05 50.03
N GLY A 611 3.08 -12.47 48.77
CA GLY A 611 2.62 -13.81 48.41
C GLY A 611 3.76 -14.82 48.20
N TRP A 612 3.48 -16.11 48.39
CA TRP A 612 4.43 -17.20 48.15
C TRP A 612 4.58 -17.52 46.65
N SER A 613 5.76 -18.02 46.25
CA SER A 613 6.11 -18.37 44.86
C SER A 613 5.19 -19.41 44.20
N ASN A 614 4.49 -20.20 45.00
CA ASN A 614 3.56 -21.25 44.55
C ASN A 614 2.43 -20.71 43.65
N LYS A 615 2.12 -19.40 43.72
CA LYS A 615 1.13 -18.77 42.83
C LYS A 615 1.66 -18.58 41.41
N VAL A 616 2.96 -18.32 41.24
CA VAL A 616 3.59 -18.29 39.92
C VAL A 616 3.46 -19.67 39.27
N ASP A 617 3.70 -20.74 40.02
CA ASP A 617 3.58 -22.10 39.50
C ASP A 617 2.15 -22.42 39.03
N ALA A 618 1.13 -22.02 39.80
CA ALA A 618 -0.28 -22.21 39.42
C ALA A 618 -0.66 -21.44 38.14
N VAL A 619 -0.15 -20.21 37.97
CA VAL A 619 -0.39 -19.43 36.76
C VAL A 619 0.32 -20.04 35.56
N VAL A 620 1.58 -20.49 35.71
CA VAL A 620 2.31 -21.15 34.62
C VAL A 620 1.63 -22.46 34.20
N VAL A 621 1.04 -23.22 35.13
CA VAL A 621 0.20 -24.39 34.81
C VAL A 621 -1.02 -23.96 33.97
N GLY A 622 -1.68 -22.87 34.34
CA GLY A 622 -2.79 -22.30 33.56
C GLY A 622 -2.39 -21.90 32.14
N VAL A 623 -1.27 -21.19 32.01
CA VAL A 623 -0.69 -20.77 30.71
C VAL A 623 -0.35 -21.99 29.84
N ARG A 624 0.39 -22.97 30.37
CA ARG A 624 0.74 -24.21 29.65
C ARG A 624 -0.49 -24.97 29.17
N ARG A 625 -1.53 -25.06 30.01
CA ARG A 625 -2.80 -25.70 29.61
C ARG A 625 -3.47 -24.99 28.44
N LYS A 626 -3.41 -23.66 28.40
CA LYS A 626 -3.97 -22.85 27.30
C LYS A 626 -3.10 -22.91 26.03
N LEU A 627 -1.78 -23.03 26.17
CA LEU A 627 -0.82 -23.26 25.06
C LEU A 627 -0.99 -24.64 24.40
N GLY A 628 -1.36 -25.68 25.15
CA GLY A 628 -1.61 -27.00 24.58
C GLY A 628 -0.33 -27.69 24.08
N GLU A 629 -0.26 -28.04 22.79
CA GLU A 629 0.91 -28.73 22.20
C GLU A 629 2.20 -27.89 22.27
N GLU A 630 2.08 -26.57 22.38
CA GLU A 630 3.20 -25.64 22.52
C GLU A 630 3.62 -25.41 23.97
N ALA A 631 3.04 -26.11 24.95
CA ALA A 631 3.35 -25.93 26.38
C ALA A 631 4.85 -26.10 26.72
N SER A 632 5.61 -26.80 25.87
CA SER A 632 7.06 -26.99 25.95
C SER A 632 7.86 -25.71 25.72
N CYS A 633 7.28 -24.66 25.14
CA CYS A 633 7.96 -23.36 24.98
C CYS A 633 8.22 -22.66 26.32
N ILE A 634 7.48 -23.01 27.38
CA ILE A 634 7.81 -22.61 28.75
C ILE A 634 8.51 -23.77 29.42
N GLU A 635 9.81 -23.65 29.64
CA GLU A 635 10.65 -24.62 30.33
C GLU A 635 10.71 -24.31 31.84
N THR A 636 10.71 -25.35 32.68
CA THR A 636 10.99 -25.19 34.11
C THR A 636 12.49 -25.36 34.34
N VAL A 637 13.15 -24.29 34.78
CA VAL A 637 14.58 -24.32 35.13
C VAL A 637 14.70 -24.64 36.62
N THR A 638 15.07 -25.87 36.92
CA THR A 638 15.15 -26.40 38.30
C THR A 638 16.02 -25.50 39.18
N GLY A 639 15.49 -25.12 40.35
CA GLY A 639 16.18 -24.25 41.30
C GLY A 639 16.16 -22.75 40.98
N VAL A 640 15.68 -22.35 39.79
CA VAL A 640 15.68 -20.94 39.36
C VAL A 640 14.25 -20.44 39.15
N GLY A 641 13.50 -21.05 38.22
CA GLY A 641 12.21 -20.51 37.79
C GLY A 641 11.76 -21.06 36.46
N TYR A 642 11.47 -20.17 35.52
CA TYR A 642 10.93 -20.48 34.21
C TYR A 642 11.71 -19.78 33.11
N ARG A 643 11.81 -20.42 31.96
CA ARG A 643 12.42 -19.88 30.75
C ARG A 643 11.47 -20.05 29.59
N PHE A 644 11.32 -19.00 28.80
CA PHE A 644 10.67 -19.13 27.49
C PHE A 644 11.72 -19.50 26.44
N LEU A 645 11.35 -20.36 25.50
CA LEU A 645 12.16 -20.74 24.35
C LEU A 645 11.30 -20.64 23.09
N SER A 646 11.56 -19.63 22.27
CA SER A 646 10.95 -19.46 20.94
C SER A 646 11.06 -20.71 20.05
N THR A 647 12.15 -21.46 20.15
CA THR A 647 12.38 -22.73 19.42
C THR A 647 11.42 -23.86 19.80
N GLY A 648 10.77 -23.79 20.98
CA GLY A 648 9.80 -24.80 21.44
C GLY A 648 8.47 -24.77 20.69
N ILE A 649 8.15 -23.65 20.03
CA ILE A 649 6.98 -23.51 19.16
C ILE A 649 7.24 -24.14 17.78
N SER A 650 8.50 -24.18 17.33
CA SER A 650 8.90 -24.71 16.01
C SER A 650 9.01 -26.24 15.91
N GLN A 651 9.13 -26.98 17.02
CA GLN A 651 9.40 -28.43 16.98
C GLN A 651 8.17 -29.35 16.91
N SER A 652 6.96 -28.83 17.13
CA SER A 652 5.73 -29.64 17.05
C SER A 652 5.36 -30.06 15.62
N GLU A 653 6.00 -29.50 14.58
CA GLU A 653 5.76 -29.84 13.16
C GLU A 653 6.69 -30.94 12.61
N CYS A 654 7.69 -31.42 13.35
CA CYS A 654 8.65 -32.41 12.83
C CYS A 654 8.49 -33.82 13.43
N ALA A 655 7.50 -34.06 14.28
CA ALA A 655 7.33 -35.32 14.98
C ALA A 655 5.90 -35.88 14.91
N ARG A 656 5.44 -36.26 13.71
CA ARG A 656 4.61 -37.47 13.52
C ARG A 656 5.00 -38.12 12.17
N PRO A 657 5.19 -39.45 12.13
CA PRO A 657 5.41 -40.19 10.88
C PRO A 657 4.19 -40.18 9.97
#